data_AF-A0A958GPC9-F1
#
_entry.id   AF-A0A958GPC9-F1
#
_cell.length_a   1.000
_cell.length_b   1.000
_cell.length_c   1.000
_cell.angle_alpha   90.00
_cell.angle_beta   90.00
_cell.angle_gamma   90.00
#
_symmetry.space_group_name_H-M   'P 1'
#
loop_
_entity.id
_entity.type
_entity.pdbx_description
1 polymer ?
#
loop_
_entity_poly.entity_id
_entity_poly.type
_entity_poly.pdbx_seq_one_letter_code
_entity_poly.pdbx_strand_id
1 'polypeptide(L)'
;PTREAWLTSVELILGSDQLGKEHRASLSTRLGIDVELLYRSSQDEVPDVASISAGVPWFRAARELAEEQRFFHWELAFPEILSEFGRDGFDLVLGNPPWIKATWNDSVVLNEFEPKLGVRKVKSGKYNDARPDLLKAEENRRHYIQELRRSVGAGDYLNSGRLYPELKGSQTNLYKNFIARSWRLIGESGIGSLLHPEGVYEETHGEIFRLSYYPRLLAHYQMRNQLMLFADIGHRVTFSLNIFGAVKPDISFRNIYNLYHPGTICHCLQTSADSSLVPGLKDDRGNWDLRGHASRMVRCGENEMRVFSELFYGTDGRWKSTPLPQVHSEEVFQVLRKFAAAAITLESSPIDYVVTDFFHESGAQKKGEIARDDNPSYQPTKPDDVILTGPHFYVSNPCYQTAREVAKEKASYDALDLTELPEDFLPRTVYRPGDTSGDRTKFERTLRSVGVNSKLGRPIVELPRIVYRRRVPISGERTLTPALVPSGFTGVDTVHFIGCSDTAALAETCGTMSSICLDFLLRAKGKADIREAEIFSQPTLSLVYSKPVVRRTLRLNCLTDAHRYLWSEVADDRITTECFAVSSPLLSTDFELPWEDLDPTVWSYKTPLRTDFSRRQALLEIDVLVAMSLGLTLEELQTIYRVQFPVFRQYELADEYDQQGRRLPNTARKDAGGTEVRAARAEHGDEAPLTVSWTIDEGKQTVTKTFYPPYERFDRESDYREAWAFFSERFAA
;
A
#
# COMPACT_ATOMS: atom_id res chain seq x y z
N PRO A 1 9.76 -41.03 24.48
CA PRO A 1 10.28 -41.79 25.64
C PRO A 1 10.47 -40.84 26.83
N THR A 2 10.49 -41.33 28.07
CA THR A 2 11.06 -40.55 29.17
C THR A 2 12.55 -40.33 28.90
N ARG A 3 13.15 -39.25 29.45
CA ARG A 3 14.58 -38.96 29.27
C ARG A 3 15.45 -40.14 29.70
N GLU A 4 15.08 -40.78 30.80
CA GLU A 4 15.76 -41.95 31.34
C GLU A 4 15.69 -43.16 30.39
N ALA A 5 14.50 -43.47 29.85
CA ALA A 5 14.36 -44.57 28.89
C ALA A 5 15.18 -44.33 27.61
N TRP A 6 15.28 -43.08 27.15
CA TRP A 6 16.11 -42.72 25.99
C TRP A 6 17.60 -42.87 26.30
N LEU A 7 18.09 -42.30 27.41
CA LEU A 7 19.50 -42.38 27.81
C LEU A 7 19.96 -43.83 28.00
N THR A 8 19.20 -44.63 28.76
CA THR A 8 19.51 -46.05 28.98
C THR A 8 19.55 -46.84 27.68
N SER A 9 18.65 -46.52 26.72
CA SER A 9 18.69 -47.18 25.40
C SER A 9 19.94 -46.81 24.61
N VAL A 10 20.34 -45.54 24.63
CA VAL A 10 21.54 -45.05 23.93
C VAL A 10 22.81 -45.65 24.55
N GLU A 11 22.92 -45.69 25.87
CA GLU A 11 24.04 -46.31 26.59
C GLU A 11 24.20 -47.80 26.24
N LEU A 12 23.08 -48.53 26.18
CA LEU A 12 23.07 -49.93 25.78
C LEU A 12 23.50 -50.12 24.33
N ILE A 13 22.94 -49.34 23.40
CA ILE A 13 23.27 -49.42 21.97
C ILE A 13 24.75 -49.05 21.71
N LEU A 14 25.30 -48.08 22.44
CA LEU A 14 26.70 -47.68 22.34
C LEU A 14 27.66 -48.65 23.05
N GLY A 15 27.15 -49.69 23.70
CA GLY A 15 27.96 -50.72 24.36
C GLY A 15 28.68 -50.24 25.62
N SER A 16 28.21 -49.16 26.25
CA SER A 16 28.95 -48.51 27.35
C SER A 16 28.74 -49.14 28.73
N ASP A 17 27.83 -50.12 28.89
CA ASP A 17 27.47 -50.65 30.22
C ASP A 17 27.16 -52.16 30.26
N GLN A 18 27.72 -52.88 31.25
CA GLN A 18 27.44 -54.30 31.48
C GLN A 18 26.36 -54.48 32.55
N LEU A 19 25.10 -54.63 32.12
CA LEU A 19 23.97 -54.82 33.04
C LEU A 19 23.72 -56.30 33.39
N GLY A 20 23.66 -56.61 34.69
CA GLY A 20 23.24 -57.92 35.18
C GLY A 20 21.80 -58.28 34.77
N LYS A 21 21.50 -59.57 34.59
CA LYS A 21 20.24 -60.07 34.01
C LYS A 21 18.98 -59.64 34.80
N GLU A 22 19.05 -59.65 36.14
CA GLU A 22 17.94 -59.20 36.99
C GLU A 22 17.71 -57.68 36.90
N HIS A 23 18.79 -56.92 36.75
CA HIS A 23 18.74 -55.47 36.59
C HIS A 23 18.08 -55.08 35.26
N ARG A 24 18.35 -55.85 34.19
CA ARG A 24 17.73 -55.65 32.86
C ARG A 24 16.22 -55.86 32.87
N ALA A 25 15.72 -56.89 33.56
CA ALA A 25 14.28 -57.16 33.67
C ALA A 25 13.53 -56.06 34.45
N SER A 26 14.12 -55.58 35.53
CA SER A 26 13.59 -54.45 36.32
C SER A 26 13.52 -53.16 35.49
N LEU A 27 14.60 -52.83 34.78
CA LEU A 27 14.66 -51.66 33.90
C LEU A 27 13.64 -51.75 32.75
N SER A 28 13.46 -52.92 32.15
CA SER A 28 12.49 -53.10 31.05
C SER A 28 11.07 -52.74 31.47
N THR A 29 10.66 -53.22 32.66
CA THR A 29 9.33 -52.96 33.21
C THR A 29 9.15 -51.48 33.57
N ARG A 30 10.19 -50.86 34.13
CA ARG A 30 10.15 -49.45 34.58
C ARG A 30 10.18 -48.45 33.42
N LEU A 31 10.92 -48.76 32.36
CA LEU A 31 11.19 -47.85 31.25
C LEU A 31 10.29 -48.12 30.03
N GLY A 32 9.57 -49.24 29.99
CA GLY A 32 8.67 -49.60 28.90
C GLY A 32 9.39 -49.89 27.58
N ILE A 33 10.63 -50.41 27.67
CA ILE A 33 11.49 -50.81 26.55
C ILE A 33 12.05 -52.21 26.81
N ASP A 34 12.38 -52.97 25.77
CA ASP A 34 12.99 -54.29 25.93
C ASP A 34 14.51 -54.17 26.09
N VAL A 35 14.95 -54.01 27.35
CA VAL A 35 16.37 -53.84 27.71
C VAL A 35 17.18 -55.11 27.44
N GLU A 36 16.56 -56.29 27.57
CA GLU A 36 17.22 -57.55 27.27
C GLU A 36 17.51 -57.68 25.77
N LEU A 37 16.55 -57.31 24.91
CA LEU A 37 16.75 -57.28 23.46
C LEU A 37 17.82 -56.27 23.05
N LEU A 38 17.78 -55.05 23.60
CA LEU A 38 18.79 -54.02 23.33
C LEU A 38 20.20 -54.46 23.73
N TYR A 39 20.35 -55.02 24.92
CA TYR A 39 21.63 -55.53 25.41
C TYR A 39 22.17 -56.69 24.57
N ARG A 40 21.31 -57.60 24.09
CA ARG A 40 21.73 -58.67 23.16
C ARG A 40 22.14 -58.11 21.81
N SER A 41 21.40 -57.12 21.31
CA SER A 41 21.66 -56.48 20.02
C SER A 41 22.95 -55.67 20.02
N SER A 42 23.43 -55.23 21.18
CA SER A 42 24.67 -54.46 21.32
C SER A 42 25.93 -55.30 21.57
N GLN A 43 25.81 -56.62 21.78
CA GLN A 43 26.95 -57.47 22.15
C GLN A 43 27.69 -58.10 20.96
N ASP A 44 27.07 -58.25 19.79
CA ASP A 44 27.70 -58.84 18.61
C ASP A 44 27.17 -58.18 17.31
N GLU A 45 28.08 -57.54 16.56
CA GLU A 45 27.87 -56.82 15.28
C GLU A 45 26.81 -55.69 15.26
N VAL A 46 26.75 -54.96 14.14
CA VAL A 46 25.82 -53.83 13.94
C VAL A 46 24.39 -54.32 14.21
N PRO A 47 23.66 -53.75 15.17
CA PRO A 47 22.38 -54.30 15.61
C PRO A 47 21.34 -54.35 14.49
N ASP A 48 20.61 -55.46 14.40
CA ASP A 48 19.49 -55.59 13.45
C ASP A 48 18.40 -54.56 13.76
N VAL A 49 18.18 -53.68 12.80
CA VAL A 49 17.26 -52.56 12.92
C VAL A 49 15.80 -53.01 13.04
N ALA A 50 15.45 -54.18 12.47
CA ALA A 50 14.11 -54.76 12.63
C ALA A 50 13.90 -55.25 14.07
N SER A 51 14.90 -55.94 14.64
CA SER A 51 14.90 -56.38 16.04
C SER A 51 14.80 -55.21 17.03
N ILE A 52 15.60 -54.14 16.87
CA ILE A 52 15.47 -52.95 17.76
C ILE A 52 14.08 -52.32 17.65
N SER A 53 13.53 -52.24 16.44
CA SER A 53 12.17 -51.70 16.22
C SER A 53 11.10 -52.57 16.92
N ALA A 54 11.34 -53.86 17.10
CA ALA A 54 10.43 -54.74 17.84
C ALA A 54 10.40 -54.40 19.35
N GLY A 55 11.57 -54.21 19.97
CA GLY A 55 11.70 -54.02 21.42
C GLY A 55 11.64 -52.58 21.92
N VAL A 56 11.77 -51.59 21.04
CA VAL A 56 11.82 -50.17 21.42
C VAL A 56 10.73 -49.38 20.68
N PRO A 57 9.54 -49.18 21.29
CA PRO A 57 8.39 -48.57 20.61
C PRO A 57 8.67 -47.19 20.01
N TRP A 58 9.45 -46.35 20.71
CA TRP A 58 9.79 -45.01 20.22
C TRP A 58 10.81 -45.04 19.07
N PHE A 59 11.66 -46.06 18.99
CA PHE A 59 12.61 -46.23 17.88
C PHE A 59 11.88 -46.67 16.61
N ARG A 60 10.93 -47.61 16.74
CA ARG A 60 10.01 -47.97 15.66
C ARG A 60 9.27 -46.73 15.14
N ALA A 61 8.65 -45.98 16.06
CA ALA A 61 7.93 -44.76 15.69
C ALA A 61 8.84 -43.72 15.01
N ALA A 62 10.10 -43.57 15.47
CA ALA A 62 11.06 -42.68 14.83
C ALA A 62 11.45 -43.15 13.43
N ARG A 63 11.59 -44.46 13.21
CA ARG A 63 11.88 -45.06 11.90
C ARG A 63 10.71 -44.92 10.93
N GLU A 64 9.51 -45.30 11.37
CA GLU A 64 8.28 -45.11 10.59
C GLU A 64 8.14 -43.64 10.19
N LEU A 65 8.35 -42.71 11.14
CA LEU A 65 8.32 -41.28 10.85
C LEU A 65 9.44 -40.85 9.88
N ALA A 66 10.66 -41.39 10.01
CA ALA A 66 11.76 -41.07 9.10
C ALA A 66 11.51 -41.58 7.67
N GLU A 67 10.93 -42.78 7.53
CA GLU A 67 10.54 -43.36 6.24
C GLU A 67 9.36 -42.61 5.60
N GLU A 68 8.38 -42.20 6.40
CA GLU A 68 7.24 -41.42 5.96
C GLU A 68 7.62 -39.98 5.57
N GLN A 69 8.40 -39.29 6.41
CA GLN A 69 8.67 -37.85 6.27
C GLN A 69 9.94 -37.56 5.46
N ARG A 70 10.84 -38.55 5.30
CA ARG A 70 12.09 -38.45 4.51
C ARG A 70 12.91 -37.20 4.84
N PHE A 71 13.23 -37.03 6.13
CA PHE A 71 13.97 -35.86 6.62
C PHE A 71 15.32 -35.69 5.91
N PHE A 72 15.53 -34.50 5.34
CA PHE A 72 16.78 -34.15 4.67
C PHE A 72 17.77 -33.52 5.65
N HIS A 73 18.96 -34.12 5.78
CA HIS A 73 20.03 -33.64 6.65
C HIS A 73 21.20 -33.19 5.76
N TRP A 74 21.48 -31.89 5.75
CA TRP A 74 22.47 -31.31 4.84
C TRP A 74 23.87 -31.83 5.10
N GLU A 75 24.24 -31.94 6.37
CA GLU A 75 25.54 -32.38 6.86
C GLU A 75 25.81 -33.86 6.54
N LEU A 76 24.75 -34.68 6.46
CA LEU A 76 24.85 -36.10 6.07
C LEU A 76 24.82 -36.29 4.55
N ALA A 77 24.12 -35.41 3.82
CA ALA A 77 24.05 -35.46 2.37
C ALA A 77 25.32 -34.89 1.71
N PHE A 78 25.97 -33.92 2.34
CA PHE A 78 27.17 -33.24 1.85
C PHE A 78 28.28 -33.17 2.92
N PRO A 79 28.75 -34.31 3.45
CA PRO A 79 29.74 -34.33 4.52
C PRO A 79 31.06 -33.68 4.09
N GLU A 80 31.47 -33.80 2.83
CA GLU A 80 32.69 -33.17 2.30
C GLU A 80 32.63 -31.63 2.27
N ILE A 81 31.44 -31.05 2.38
CA ILE A 81 31.22 -29.59 2.37
C ILE A 81 30.85 -29.06 3.76
N LEU A 82 30.12 -29.83 4.58
CA LEU A 82 29.51 -29.31 5.81
C LEU A 82 29.93 -30.05 7.09
N SER A 83 30.75 -31.10 7.00
CA SER A 83 31.30 -31.74 8.20
C SER A 83 32.42 -30.91 8.83
N GLU A 84 32.82 -31.25 10.05
CA GLU A 84 33.96 -30.62 10.74
C GLU A 84 35.30 -30.78 10.00
N PHE A 85 35.40 -31.75 9.09
CA PHE A 85 36.56 -31.99 8.22
C PHE A 85 36.33 -31.53 6.78
N GLY A 86 35.14 -31.00 6.48
CA GLY A 86 34.75 -30.52 5.16
C GLY A 86 35.28 -29.13 4.85
N ARG A 87 34.79 -28.55 3.75
CA ARG A 87 34.95 -27.11 3.50
C ARG A 87 34.16 -26.29 4.52
N ASP A 88 34.30 -24.98 4.49
CA ASP A 88 33.58 -24.03 5.34
C ASP A 88 32.12 -23.78 4.88
N GLY A 89 31.65 -24.45 3.82
CA GLY A 89 30.31 -24.35 3.24
C GLY A 89 30.31 -24.36 1.72
N PHE A 90 29.15 -24.08 1.12
CA PHE A 90 28.99 -23.97 -0.33
C PHE A 90 29.51 -22.63 -0.87
N ASP A 91 30.23 -22.67 -2.00
CA ASP A 91 30.68 -21.48 -2.73
C ASP A 91 29.50 -20.71 -3.37
N LEU A 92 28.44 -21.42 -3.76
CA LEU A 92 27.28 -20.85 -4.44
C LEU A 92 25.98 -21.57 -4.06
N VAL A 93 24.99 -20.81 -3.59
CA VAL A 93 23.63 -21.30 -3.33
C VAL A 93 22.64 -20.48 -4.14
N LEU A 94 21.97 -21.08 -5.12
CA LEU A 94 20.97 -20.41 -5.96
C LEU A 94 19.58 -21.03 -5.73
N GLY A 95 18.52 -20.22 -5.76
CA GLY A 95 17.17 -20.79 -5.69
C GLY A 95 16.00 -19.82 -5.80
N ASN A 96 14.84 -20.36 -6.13
CA ASN A 96 13.53 -19.70 -6.00
C ASN A 96 12.75 -20.42 -4.89
N PRO A 97 12.93 -20.05 -3.62
CA PRO A 97 12.22 -20.70 -2.52
C PRO A 97 10.69 -20.55 -2.63
N PRO A 98 9.91 -21.48 -2.05
CA PRO A 98 8.45 -21.45 -2.11
C PRO A 98 7.84 -20.28 -1.31
N TRP A 99 6.84 -19.60 -1.90
CA TRP A 99 6.19 -18.40 -1.34
C TRP A 99 4.91 -18.74 -0.55
N ILE A 100 4.99 -19.74 0.33
CA ILE A 100 3.83 -20.34 1.01
C ILE A 100 3.88 -20.03 2.51
N LYS A 101 2.74 -19.57 3.07
CA LYS A 101 2.57 -19.47 4.52
C LYS A 101 2.36 -20.87 5.10
N ALA A 102 3.16 -21.24 6.10
CA ALA A 102 3.03 -22.51 6.79
C ALA A 102 1.92 -22.44 7.86
N THR A 103 0.67 -22.39 7.41
CA THR A 103 -0.52 -22.30 8.28
C THR A 103 -1.55 -23.34 7.90
N TRP A 104 -2.23 -23.91 8.89
CA TRP A 104 -3.32 -24.85 8.67
C TRP A 104 -4.45 -24.21 7.86
N ASN A 105 -4.88 -24.90 6.81
CA ASN A 105 -6.02 -24.53 5.98
C ASN A 105 -6.93 -25.74 5.83
N ASP A 106 -7.95 -25.81 6.66
CA ASP A 106 -8.90 -26.93 6.69
C ASP A 106 -9.69 -27.08 5.38
N SER A 107 -9.89 -25.99 4.64
CA SER A 107 -10.66 -26.02 3.39
C SER A 107 -10.06 -26.97 2.34
N VAL A 108 -8.74 -27.12 2.29
CA VAL A 108 -8.07 -28.02 1.33
C VAL A 108 -8.49 -29.46 1.57
N VAL A 109 -8.44 -29.90 2.83
CA VAL A 109 -8.82 -31.27 3.22
C VAL A 109 -10.33 -31.49 3.09
N LEU A 110 -11.15 -30.51 3.48
CA LEU A 110 -12.60 -30.62 3.35
C LEU A 110 -13.05 -30.69 1.88
N ASN A 111 -12.31 -30.08 0.95
CA ASN A 111 -12.57 -30.17 -0.48
C ASN A 111 -12.25 -31.56 -1.06
N GLU A 112 -11.35 -32.32 -0.45
CA GLU A 112 -11.11 -33.72 -0.82
C GLU A 112 -12.30 -34.61 -0.42
N PHE A 113 -12.92 -34.33 0.74
CA PHE A 113 -14.11 -35.06 1.20
C PHE A 113 -15.37 -34.67 0.43
N GLU A 114 -15.56 -33.38 0.14
CA GLU A 114 -16.69 -32.86 -0.65
C GLU A 114 -16.22 -31.85 -1.71
N PRO A 115 -15.92 -32.32 -2.93
CA PRO A 115 -15.42 -31.49 -4.01
C PRO A 115 -16.32 -30.30 -4.39
N LYS A 116 -17.65 -30.39 -4.13
CA LYS A 116 -18.58 -29.30 -4.44
C LYS A 116 -18.29 -28.02 -3.65
N LEU A 117 -17.70 -28.12 -2.45
CA LEU A 117 -17.31 -26.96 -1.65
C LEU A 117 -16.25 -26.12 -2.38
N GLY A 118 -15.21 -26.79 -2.91
CA GLY A 118 -14.13 -26.17 -3.66
C GLY A 118 -14.57 -25.66 -5.03
N VAL A 119 -15.29 -26.47 -5.81
CA VAL A 119 -15.76 -26.09 -7.16
C VAL A 119 -16.66 -24.86 -7.13
N ARG A 120 -17.54 -24.75 -6.14
CA ARG A 120 -18.44 -23.59 -5.98
C ARG A 120 -17.77 -22.38 -5.31
N LYS A 121 -16.49 -22.48 -4.93
CA LYS A 121 -15.74 -21.44 -4.19
C LYS A 121 -16.56 -20.88 -3.04
N VAL A 122 -17.17 -21.76 -2.24
CA VAL A 122 -18.09 -21.35 -1.17
C VAL A 122 -17.37 -20.49 -0.11
N LYS A 123 -18.11 -19.59 0.55
CA LYS A 123 -17.56 -18.76 1.63
C LYS A 123 -17.33 -19.58 2.91
N SER A 124 -16.47 -19.07 3.79
CA SER A 124 -16.07 -19.71 5.07
C SER A 124 -17.23 -20.23 5.92
N GLY A 125 -18.37 -19.53 5.96
CA GLY A 125 -19.56 -19.97 6.70
C GLY A 125 -20.05 -21.36 6.31
N LYS A 126 -20.08 -21.68 5.00
CA LYS A 126 -20.52 -23.00 4.53
C LYS A 126 -19.55 -24.12 4.87
N TYR A 127 -18.25 -23.84 4.99
CA TYR A 127 -17.28 -24.81 5.47
C TYR A 127 -17.54 -25.15 6.95
N ASN A 128 -17.85 -24.15 7.78
CA ASN A 128 -18.17 -24.36 9.19
C ASN A 128 -19.45 -25.19 9.36
N ASP A 129 -20.46 -24.99 8.51
CA ASP A 129 -21.70 -25.75 8.55
C ASP A 129 -21.50 -27.21 8.10
N ALA A 130 -20.68 -27.44 7.06
CA ALA A 130 -20.44 -28.77 6.50
C ALA A 130 -19.44 -29.61 7.32
N ARG A 131 -18.50 -28.97 8.03
CA ARG A 131 -17.40 -29.65 8.74
C ARG A 131 -17.90 -30.73 9.74
N PRO A 132 -18.88 -30.48 10.63
CA PRO A 132 -19.34 -31.49 11.57
C PRO A 132 -19.86 -32.75 10.86
N ASP A 133 -20.56 -32.59 9.74
CA ASP A 133 -21.12 -33.70 8.98
C ASP A 133 -20.04 -34.50 8.24
N LEU A 134 -19.09 -33.83 7.59
CA LEU A 134 -17.98 -34.47 6.88
C LEU A 134 -17.05 -35.27 7.81
N LEU A 135 -16.91 -34.84 9.06
CA LEU A 135 -16.06 -35.50 10.06
C LEU A 135 -16.78 -36.58 10.89
N LYS A 136 -18.05 -36.90 10.58
CA LYS A 136 -18.75 -38.04 11.21
C LYS A 136 -18.13 -39.38 10.82
N ALA A 137 -17.64 -39.51 9.59
CA ALA A 137 -16.97 -40.71 9.13
C ALA A 137 -15.59 -40.85 9.79
N GLU A 138 -15.30 -42.01 10.36
CA GLU A 138 -14.04 -42.28 11.08
C GLU A 138 -12.81 -42.07 10.19
N GLU A 139 -12.90 -42.47 8.92
CA GLU A 139 -11.83 -42.30 7.94
C GLU A 139 -11.51 -40.84 7.67
N ASN A 140 -12.52 -40.02 7.36
CA ASN A 140 -12.36 -38.58 7.15
C ASN A 140 -11.79 -37.90 8.39
N ARG A 141 -12.28 -38.28 9.57
CA ARG A 141 -11.78 -37.72 10.83
C ARG A 141 -10.30 -38.06 11.06
N ARG A 142 -9.89 -39.32 10.78
CA ARG A 142 -8.49 -39.73 10.88
C ARG A 142 -7.60 -38.97 9.89
N HIS A 143 -8.00 -38.88 8.63
CA HIS A 143 -7.27 -38.12 7.59
C HIS A 143 -7.15 -36.63 7.97
N TYR A 144 -8.25 -36.01 8.40
CA TYR A 144 -8.26 -34.63 8.85
C TYR A 144 -7.31 -34.38 10.03
N ILE A 145 -7.34 -35.24 11.04
CA ILE A 145 -6.43 -35.13 12.20
C ILE A 145 -4.97 -35.33 11.78
N GLN A 146 -4.70 -36.26 10.86
CA GLN A 146 -3.36 -36.51 10.35
C GLN A 146 -2.80 -35.29 9.59
N GLU A 147 -3.57 -34.71 8.68
CA GLU A 147 -3.17 -33.51 7.95
C GLU A 147 -3.04 -32.29 8.87
N LEU A 148 -3.92 -32.14 9.85
CA LEU A 148 -3.81 -31.11 10.88
C LEU A 148 -2.50 -31.27 11.67
N ARG A 149 -2.19 -32.48 12.13
CA ARG A 149 -0.94 -32.76 12.87
C ARG A 149 0.29 -32.45 12.03
N ARG A 150 0.30 -32.84 10.75
CA ARG A 150 1.40 -32.55 9.82
C ARG A 150 1.59 -31.04 9.64
N SER A 151 0.51 -30.32 9.37
CA SER A 151 0.57 -28.86 9.13
C SER A 151 0.97 -28.09 10.39
N VAL A 152 0.40 -28.42 11.55
CA VAL A 152 0.74 -27.76 12.82
C VAL A 152 2.17 -28.10 13.24
N GLY A 153 2.58 -29.37 13.16
CA GLY A 153 3.95 -29.78 13.50
C GLY A 153 5.01 -29.14 12.60
N ALA A 154 4.77 -29.08 11.29
CA ALA A 154 5.64 -28.35 10.37
C ALA A 154 5.66 -26.85 10.68
N GLY A 155 4.50 -26.27 11.02
CA GLY A 155 4.38 -24.89 11.49
C GLY A 155 5.24 -24.64 12.73
N ASP A 156 5.10 -25.45 13.77
CA ASP A 156 5.85 -25.33 15.03
C ASP A 156 7.37 -25.46 14.80
N TYR A 157 7.79 -26.42 13.95
CA TYR A 157 9.19 -26.59 13.58
C TYR A 157 9.76 -25.34 12.89
N LEU A 158 9.06 -24.85 11.86
CA LEU A 158 9.48 -23.68 11.08
C LEU A 158 9.39 -22.36 11.85
N ASN A 159 8.59 -22.31 12.93
CA ASN A 159 8.48 -21.15 13.83
C ASN A 159 9.35 -21.30 15.10
N SER A 160 10.14 -22.37 15.21
CA SER A 160 10.96 -22.63 16.40
C SER A 160 12.03 -21.55 16.55
N GLY A 161 11.93 -20.72 17.58
CA GLY A 161 12.92 -19.68 17.88
C GLY A 161 14.31 -20.22 18.24
N ARG A 162 14.46 -21.54 18.44
CA ARG A 162 15.79 -22.18 18.57
C ARG A 162 16.41 -22.50 17.22
N LEU A 163 15.59 -22.92 16.25
CA LEU A 163 16.04 -23.28 14.91
C LEU A 163 16.12 -22.06 13.99
N TYR A 164 15.25 -21.08 14.18
CA TYR A 164 15.15 -19.86 13.38
C TYR A 164 15.05 -18.64 14.31
N PRO A 165 16.09 -18.37 15.13
CA PRO A 165 16.09 -17.21 16.03
C PRO A 165 15.89 -15.88 15.30
N GLU A 166 16.33 -15.80 14.04
CA GLU A 166 16.22 -14.62 13.18
C GLU A 166 14.76 -14.33 12.76
N LEU A 167 13.87 -15.32 12.84
CA LEU A 167 12.46 -15.20 12.44
C LEU A 167 11.52 -15.01 13.63
N LYS A 168 12.05 -14.86 14.85
CA LYS A 168 11.25 -14.67 16.05
C LYS A 168 10.33 -13.45 15.90
N GLY A 169 9.02 -13.65 16.11
CA GLY A 169 8.01 -12.59 16.03
C GLY A 169 7.53 -12.24 14.62
N SER A 170 8.14 -12.81 13.58
CA SER A 170 7.67 -12.66 12.19
C SER A 170 6.71 -13.80 11.83
N GLN A 171 5.68 -13.51 11.02
CA GLN A 171 4.82 -14.58 10.52
C GLN A 171 5.60 -15.44 9.52
N THR A 172 5.66 -16.74 9.77
CA THR A 172 6.42 -17.68 8.93
C THR A 172 5.83 -17.83 7.53
N ASN A 173 6.57 -17.29 6.56
CA ASN A 173 6.48 -17.66 5.15
C ASN A 173 7.72 -18.49 4.82
N LEU A 174 7.53 -19.60 4.11
CA LEU A 174 8.54 -20.63 3.95
C LEU A 174 9.83 -20.09 3.32
N TYR A 175 9.75 -19.12 2.39
CA TYR A 175 10.93 -18.51 1.79
C TYR A 175 11.89 -17.88 2.82
N LYS A 176 11.39 -17.37 3.95
CA LYS A 176 12.25 -16.78 5.01
C LYS A 176 13.12 -17.84 5.69
N ASN A 177 12.57 -19.05 5.88
CA ASN A 177 13.34 -20.18 6.41
C ASN A 177 14.43 -20.61 5.44
N PHE A 178 14.15 -20.58 4.12
CA PHE A 178 15.14 -20.87 3.09
C PHE A 178 16.25 -19.82 3.06
N ILE A 179 15.93 -18.54 3.24
CA ILE A 179 16.93 -17.47 3.39
C ILE A 179 17.83 -17.75 4.59
N ALA A 180 17.24 -17.96 5.79
CA ALA A 180 18.02 -18.25 6.99
C ALA A 180 18.85 -19.54 6.86
N ARG A 181 18.30 -20.57 6.20
CA ARG A 181 19.03 -21.81 5.90
C ARG A 181 20.19 -21.56 4.93
N SER A 182 19.99 -20.77 3.88
CA SER A 182 21.04 -20.46 2.90
C SER A 182 22.25 -19.82 3.58
N TRP A 183 22.04 -18.90 4.53
CA TRP A 183 23.12 -18.27 5.29
C TRP A 183 23.97 -19.24 6.10
N ARG A 184 23.42 -20.41 6.47
CA ARG A 184 24.12 -21.46 7.22
C ARG A 184 24.80 -22.47 6.30
N LEU A 185 24.42 -22.49 5.03
CA LEU A 185 24.98 -23.40 4.03
C LEU A 185 26.13 -22.75 3.26
N ILE A 186 26.12 -21.43 3.11
CA ILE A 186 27.13 -20.68 2.36
C ILE A 186 28.42 -20.58 3.20
N GLY A 187 29.58 -20.82 2.57
CA GLY A 187 30.90 -20.67 3.20
C GLY A 187 31.31 -19.21 3.40
N GLU A 188 32.45 -18.95 4.04
CA GLU A 188 32.90 -17.59 4.39
C GLU A 188 33.12 -16.71 3.15
N SER A 189 33.54 -17.30 2.04
CA SER A 189 33.71 -16.62 0.74
C SER A 189 32.58 -16.92 -0.26
N GLY A 190 31.56 -17.67 0.16
CA GLY A 190 30.49 -18.10 -0.73
C GLY A 190 29.43 -17.02 -0.98
N ILE A 191 28.60 -17.26 -2.01
CA ILE A 191 27.53 -16.37 -2.42
C ILE A 191 26.18 -17.11 -2.43
N GLY A 192 25.18 -16.51 -1.83
CA GLY A 192 23.79 -16.92 -1.96
C GLY A 192 23.04 -16.02 -2.93
N SER A 193 22.19 -16.55 -3.78
CA SER A 193 21.24 -15.74 -4.53
C SER A 193 19.86 -16.37 -4.57
N LEU A 194 18.87 -15.66 -4.03
CA LEU A 194 17.50 -16.15 -3.90
C LEU A 194 16.50 -15.20 -4.53
N LEU A 195 15.52 -15.78 -5.22
CA LEU A 195 14.34 -15.08 -5.72
C LEU A 195 13.21 -15.16 -4.69
N HIS A 196 12.75 -14.04 -4.16
CA HIS A 196 11.64 -14.06 -3.19
C HIS A 196 10.80 -12.78 -3.19
N PRO A 197 9.61 -12.78 -2.54
CA PRO A 197 8.77 -11.60 -2.42
C PRO A 197 9.42 -10.51 -1.54
N GLU A 198 8.95 -9.27 -1.71
CA GLU A 198 9.47 -8.07 -1.01
C GLU A 198 9.14 -7.98 0.49
N GLY A 199 8.38 -8.93 1.03
CA GLY A 199 7.82 -8.84 2.38
C GLY A 199 8.86 -8.64 3.50
N VAL A 200 10.12 -9.05 3.29
CA VAL A 200 11.24 -8.82 4.22
C VAL A 200 11.48 -7.33 4.48
N TYR A 201 11.31 -6.51 3.44
CA TYR A 201 11.60 -5.08 3.48
C TYR A 201 10.43 -4.24 3.99
N GLU A 202 9.21 -4.77 3.96
CA GLU A 202 7.98 -4.00 4.27
C GLU A 202 7.37 -4.35 5.63
N GLU A 203 7.64 -5.54 6.17
CA GLU A 203 6.95 -6.05 7.36
C GLU A 203 7.28 -5.26 8.64
N THR A 204 6.24 -4.87 9.38
CA THR A 204 6.36 -4.11 10.64
C THR A 204 7.15 -4.84 11.72
N HIS A 205 6.94 -6.15 11.88
CA HIS A 205 7.60 -7.00 12.89
C HIS A 205 8.85 -7.72 12.34
N GLY A 206 9.42 -7.23 11.23
CA GLY A 206 10.60 -7.82 10.57
C GLY A 206 11.95 -7.40 11.16
N GLU A 207 11.97 -6.69 12.30
CA GLU A 207 13.16 -6.01 12.81
C GLU A 207 14.34 -6.96 13.07
N ILE A 208 14.09 -8.04 13.83
CA ILE A 208 15.11 -9.05 14.18
C ILE A 208 15.67 -9.71 12.92
N PHE A 209 14.80 -10.00 11.95
CA PHE A 209 15.23 -10.61 10.70
C PHE A 209 16.11 -9.66 9.90
N ARG A 210 15.72 -8.38 9.79
CA ARG A 210 16.49 -7.35 9.07
C ARG A 210 17.87 -7.08 9.68
N LEU A 211 18.01 -7.12 11.01
CA LEU A 211 19.30 -7.04 11.69
C LEU A 211 20.28 -8.15 11.26
N SER A 212 19.76 -9.33 10.93
CA SER A 212 20.58 -10.43 10.39
C SER A 212 20.72 -10.36 8.87
N TYR A 213 19.72 -9.82 8.19
CA TYR A 213 19.60 -9.80 6.73
C TYR A 213 20.54 -8.77 6.09
N TYR A 214 20.47 -7.49 6.49
CA TYR A 214 21.22 -6.41 5.83
C TYR A 214 22.74 -6.56 5.89
N PRO A 215 23.35 -7.02 7.00
CA PRO A 215 24.81 -7.25 7.05
C PRO A 215 25.31 -8.30 6.05
N ARG A 216 24.43 -9.18 5.57
CA ARG A 216 24.74 -10.23 4.60
C ARG A 216 24.38 -9.82 3.17
N LEU A 217 23.48 -8.85 3.01
CA LEU A 217 22.99 -8.42 1.71
C LEU A 217 24.10 -7.72 0.92
N LEU A 218 24.32 -8.16 -0.32
CA LEU A 218 25.25 -7.56 -1.27
C LEU A 218 24.51 -6.80 -2.37
N ALA A 219 23.36 -7.32 -2.78
CA ALA A 219 22.49 -6.67 -3.74
C ALA A 219 21.02 -7.05 -3.56
N HIS A 220 20.14 -6.08 -3.81
CA HIS A 220 18.70 -6.22 -3.90
C HIS A 220 18.23 -5.62 -5.23
N TYR A 221 17.58 -6.45 -6.04
CA TYR A 221 17.05 -6.05 -7.35
C TYR A 221 15.57 -6.39 -7.42
N GLN A 222 14.70 -5.40 -7.16
CA GLN A 222 13.26 -5.57 -7.25
C GLN A 222 12.80 -5.60 -8.70
N MET A 223 11.97 -6.59 -9.02
CA MET A 223 11.35 -6.80 -10.31
C MET A 223 9.82 -6.79 -10.21
N ARG A 224 9.17 -6.36 -11.30
CA ARG A 224 7.72 -6.46 -11.50
C ARG A 224 7.45 -7.30 -12.74
N ASN A 225 6.55 -8.28 -12.64
CA ASN A 225 6.28 -9.23 -13.73
C ASN A 225 5.48 -8.64 -14.92
N GLN A 226 5.66 -7.37 -15.27
CA GLN A 226 4.85 -6.70 -16.28
C GLN A 226 5.07 -7.23 -17.70
N LEU A 227 6.26 -7.77 -18.00
CA LEU A 227 6.57 -8.45 -19.26
C LEU A 227 6.16 -9.93 -19.26
N MET A 228 5.56 -10.42 -18.17
CA MET A 228 5.16 -11.83 -17.99
C MET A 228 6.32 -12.82 -18.22
N LEU A 229 7.52 -12.48 -17.74
CA LEU A 229 8.69 -13.39 -17.79
C LEU A 229 8.42 -14.69 -17.03
N PHE A 230 7.53 -14.64 -16.03
CA PHE A 230 6.93 -15.81 -15.40
C PHE A 230 5.43 -15.86 -15.77
N ALA A 231 5.03 -16.85 -16.58
CA ALA A 231 3.65 -16.95 -17.07
C ALA A 231 2.62 -17.30 -15.97
N ASP A 232 3.07 -18.02 -14.93
CA ASP A 232 2.19 -18.58 -13.89
C ASP A 232 1.77 -17.57 -12.81
N ILE A 233 2.37 -16.38 -12.80
CA ILE A 233 2.07 -15.32 -11.82
C ILE A 233 1.56 -14.06 -12.52
N GLY A 234 0.66 -13.33 -11.88
CA GLY A 234 0.08 -12.13 -12.47
C GLY A 234 1.12 -11.03 -12.72
N HIS A 235 0.85 -10.18 -13.72
CA HIS A 235 1.71 -9.05 -14.11
C HIS A 235 2.02 -8.04 -12.97
N ARG A 236 1.18 -8.04 -11.92
CA ARG A 236 1.31 -7.15 -10.74
C ARG A 236 2.14 -7.75 -9.60
N VAL A 237 2.61 -8.97 -9.74
CA VAL A 237 3.43 -9.61 -8.71
C VAL A 237 4.82 -8.97 -8.70
N THR A 238 5.23 -8.53 -7.51
CA THR A 238 6.54 -7.96 -7.24
C THR A 238 7.38 -8.97 -6.45
N PHE A 239 8.62 -9.12 -6.86
CA PHE A 239 9.62 -10.01 -6.23
C PHE A 239 11.01 -9.40 -6.42
N SER A 240 12.02 -9.94 -5.77
CA SER A 240 13.40 -9.48 -5.92
C SER A 240 14.39 -10.61 -6.05
N LEU A 241 15.46 -10.32 -6.80
CA LEU A 241 16.70 -11.09 -6.77
C LEU A 241 17.58 -10.52 -5.66
N ASN A 242 17.91 -11.38 -4.70
CA ASN A 242 18.65 -11.00 -3.50
C ASN A 242 19.96 -11.76 -3.45
N ILE A 243 21.08 -11.04 -3.33
CA ILE A 243 22.41 -11.63 -3.29
C ILE A 243 22.96 -11.46 -1.88
N PHE A 244 23.38 -12.56 -1.27
CA PHE A 244 23.92 -12.65 0.07
C PHE A 244 25.38 -13.11 0.03
N GLY A 245 26.17 -12.67 1.00
CA GLY A 245 27.48 -13.24 1.31
C GLY A 245 27.67 -13.39 2.82
N ALA A 246 28.92 -13.48 3.25
CA ALA A 246 29.27 -13.47 4.66
C ALA A 246 28.82 -12.18 5.37
N VAL A 247 28.70 -12.27 6.70
CA VAL A 247 28.32 -11.14 7.56
C VAL A 247 29.40 -10.07 7.50
N LYS A 248 29.00 -8.85 7.16
CA LYS A 248 29.86 -7.66 7.23
C LYS A 248 29.57 -6.84 8.49
N PRO A 249 30.57 -6.16 9.06
CA PRO A 249 30.35 -5.25 10.19
C PRO A 249 29.45 -4.07 9.81
N ASP A 250 29.63 -3.57 8.59
CA ASP A 250 28.90 -2.41 8.05
C ASP A 250 27.89 -2.85 6.98
N ILE A 251 26.70 -2.25 7.03
CA ILE A 251 25.66 -2.45 6.02
C ILE A 251 26.10 -1.73 4.75
N SER A 252 26.22 -2.47 3.64
CA SER A 252 26.50 -1.90 2.33
C SER A 252 26.03 -2.83 1.22
N PHE A 253 25.02 -2.41 0.48
CA PHE A 253 24.50 -3.19 -0.64
C PHE A 253 24.05 -2.31 -1.81
N ARG A 254 24.00 -2.92 -3.00
CA ARG A 254 23.46 -2.32 -4.22
C ARG A 254 21.96 -2.52 -4.28
N ASN A 255 21.23 -1.50 -4.72
CA ASN A 255 19.78 -1.51 -4.73
C ASN A 255 19.27 -0.97 -6.07
N ILE A 256 18.36 -1.71 -6.72
CA ILE A 256 17.61 -1.21 -7.88
C ILE A 256 16.14 -1.58 -7.70
N TYR A 257 15.26 -0.59 -7.86
CA TYR A 257 13.82 -0.76 -7.89
C TYR A 257 13.23 -0.68 -9.31
N ASN A 258 12.01 -1.22 -9.46
CA ASN A 258 11.20 -1.14 -10.67
C ASN A 258 11.90 -1.71 -11.92
N LEU A 259 12.50 -2.90 -11.81
CA LEU A 259 13.01 -3.63 -12.97
C LEU A 259 11.89 -4.43 -13.65
N TYR A 260 11.93 -4.46 -14.98
CA TYR A 260 11.02 -5.29 -15.80
C TYR A 260 11.76 -6.42 -16.51
N HIS A 261 13.07 -6.27 -16.71
CA HIS A 261 13.94 -7.24 -17.36
C HIS A 261 15.32 -7.27 -16.67
N PRO A 262 15.95 -8.45 -16.47
CA PRO A 262 17.23 -8.55 -15.77
C PRO A 262 18.38 -7.86 -16.52
N GLY A 263 18.32 -7.77 -17.86
CA GLY A 263 19.31 -7.06 -18.67
C GLY A 263 19.49 -5.58 -18.30
N THR A 264 18.45 -4.95 -17.74
CA THR A 264 18.54 -3.56 -17.23
C THR A 264 19.56 -3.43 -16.10
N ILE A 265 19.77 -4.49 -15.30
CA ILE A 265 20.81 -4.51 -14.25
C ILE A 265 22.20 -4.39 -14.87
N CYS A 266 22.48 -5.15 -15.94
CA CYS A 266 23.74 -5.08 -16.68
C CYS A 266 23.95 -3.69 -17.28
N HIS A 267 22.91 -3.10 -17.88
CA HIS A 267 22.98 -1.73 -18.40
C HIS A 267 23.31 -0.73 -17.29
N CYS A 268 22.64 -0.77 -16.13
CA CYS A 268 22.97 0.12 -15.00
C CYS A 268 24.41 -0.03 -14.50
N LEU A 269 25.02 -1.22 -14.63
CA LEU A 269 26.41 -1.47 -14.24
C LEU A 269 27.43 -0.98 -15.28
N GLN A 270 27.04 -0.92 -16.55
CA GLN A 270 27.93 -0.62 -17.68
C GLN A 270 27.85 0.85 -18.12
N THR A 271 26.71 1.50 -17.93
CA THR A 271 26.51 2.89 -18.29
C THR A 271 27.22 3.81 -17.28
N SER A 272 28.10 4.68 -17.76
CA SER A 272 28.59 5.81 -16.97
C SER A 272 27.44 6.78 -16.69
N ALA A 273 27.54 7.60 -15.64
CA ALA A 273 26.64 8.75 -15.50
C ALA A 273 26.90 9.73 -16.66
N ASP A 274 26.23 9.51 -17.79
CA ASP A 274 26.14 10.51 -18.84
C ASP A 274 25.07 11.54 -18.45
N SER A 275 24.98 12.65 -19.19
CA SER A 275 24.00 13.70 -18.89
C SER A 275 22.57 13.32 -19.32
N SER A 276 22.28 12.05 -19.62
CA SER A 276 20.96 11.63 -20.06
C SER A 276 19.97 11.60 -18.88
N LEU A 277 18.70 11.85 -19.17
CA LEU A 277 17.66 11.80 -18.15
C LEU A 277 17.47 10.37 -17.65
N VAL A 278 17.32 10.22 -16.33
CA VAL A 278 17.02 8.92 -15.74
C VAL A 278 15.71 8.37 -16.32
N PRO A 279 15.72 7.15 -16.88
CA PRO A 279 14.52 6.50 -17.40
C PRO A 279 13.42 6.41 -16.34
N GLY A 280 12.17 6.66 -16.72
CA GLY A 280 11.01 6.49 -15.83
C GLY A 280 10.52 5.04 -15.77
N LEU A 281 9.32 4.83 -15.23
CA LEU A 281 8.66 3.52 -15.28
C LEU A 281 8.23 3.12 -16.70
N LYS A 282 7.86 4.11 -17.51
CA LYS A 282 7.46 3.94 -18.91
C LYS A 282 8.21 4.92 -19.81
N ASP A 283 8.42 4.51 -21.05
CA ASP A 283 8.95 5.38 -22.10
C ASP A 283 7.86 6.34 -22.64
N ASP A 284 8.25 7.27 -23.50
CA ASP A 284 7.31 8.22 -24.14
C ASP A 284 6.30 7.57 -25.08
N ARG A 285 6.49 6.29 -25.42
CA ARG A 285 5.54 5.48 -26.20
C ARG A 285 4.57 4.70 -25.30
N GLY A 286 4.70 4.82 -23.98
CA GLY A 286 3.86 4.14 -22.99
C GLY A 286 4.24 2.69 -22.71
N ASN A 287 5.35 2.20 -23.25
CA ASN A 287 5.91 0.87 -22.96
C ASN A 287 6.71 0.89 -21.66
N TRP A 288 6.90 -0.27 -21.03
CA TRP A 288 7.77 -0.40 -19.86
C TRP A 288 9.22 -0.09 -20.24
N ASP A 289 9.85 0.83 -19.52
CA ASP A 289 11.20 1.29 -19.87
C ASP A 289 12.26 0.27 -19.41
N LEU A 290 13.04 -0.24 -20.37
CA LEU A 290 14.07 -1.27 -20.12
C LEU A 290 15.49 -0.67 -20.10
N ARG A 291 15.62 0.64 -20.32
CA ARG A 291 16.91 1.33 -20.30
C ARG A 291 17.48 1.35 -18.88
N GLY A 292 18.80 1.15 -18.80
CA GLY A 292 19.56 1.30 -17.57
C GLY A 292 20.16 2.70 -17.46
N HIS A 293 20.50 3.12 -16.25
CA HIS A 293 21.21 4.37 -15.96
C HIS A 293 22.00 4.22 -14.66
N ALA A 294 23.16 4.89 -14.55
CA ALA A 294 24.02 4.78 -13.38
C ALA A 294 23.28 5.19 -12.09
N SER A 295 22.52 6.29 -12.11
CA SER A 295 21.71 6.75 -10.97
C SER A 295 20.64 5.76 -10.51
N ARG A 296 20.23 4.78 -11.33
CA ARG A 296 19.28 3.74 -10.87
C ARG A 296 19.91 2.76 -9.88
N MET A 297 21.25 2.69 -9.84
CA MET A 297 21.99 1.85 -8.91
C MET A 297 22.26 2.62 -7.62
N VAL A 298 21.28 2.63 -6.72
CA VAL A 298 21.41 3.28 -5.40
C VAL A 298 22.26 2.37 -4.50
N ARG A 299 23.27 2.94 -3.85
CA ARG A 299 24.06 2.20 -2.85
C ARG A 299 23.49 2.50 -1.47
N CYS A 300 23.04 1.48 -0.76
CA CYS A 300 22.51 1.63 0.58
C CYS A 300 23.59 1.29 1.60
N GLY A 301 24.11 2.33 2.28
CA GLY A 301 24.98 2.24 3.44
C GLY A 301 24.34 2.86 4.68
N GLU A 302 25.15 3.20 5.69
CA GLU A 302 24.64 3.81 6.92
C GLU A 302 23.86 5.10 6.68
N ASN A 303 24.37 5.99 5.81
CA ASN A 303 23.75 7.28 5.53
C ASN A 303 22.34 7.11 4.95
N GLU A 304 22.19 6.27 3.93
CA GLU A 304 20.91 6.03 3.26
C GLU A 304 19.93 5.33 4.21
N MET A 305 20.41 4.34 4.97
CA MET A 305 19.60 3.62 5.94
C MET A 305 19.12 4.52 7.08
N ARG A 306 19.90 5.53 7.49
CA ARG A 306 19.46 6.55 8.47
C ARG A 306 18.33 7.41 7.92
N VAL A 307 18.45 7.90 6.69
CA VAL A 307 17.37 8.64 6.01
C VAL A 307 16.10 7.78 5.93
N PHE A 308 16.21 6.50 5.59
CA PHE A 308 15.05 5.60 5.57
C PHE A 308 14.45 5.42 6.97
N SER A 309 15.28 5.27 8.00
CA SER A 309 14.81 5.21 9.39
C SER A 309 14.04 6.45 9.80
N GLU A 310 14.54 7.63 9.44
CA GLU A 310 13.88 8.91 9.74
C GLU A 310 12.50 9.01 9.07
N LEU A 311 12.37 8.55 7.82
CA LEU A 311 11.09 8.55 7.12
C LEU A 311 10.03 7.64 7.75
N PHE A 312 10.43 6.51 8.35
CA PHE A 312 9.50 5.53 8.93
C PHE A 312 9.29 5.68 10.44
N TYR A 313 10.32 6.11 11.17
CA TYR A 313 10.37 6.10 12.63
C TYR A 313 10.88 7.41 13.24
N GLY A 314 11.16 8.44 12.43
CA GLY A 314 11.80 9.66 12.93
C GLY A 314 13.20 9.38 13.50
N THR A 315 13.57 10.10 14.56
CA THR A 315 14.91 10.07 15.16
C THR A 315 15.15 8.89 16.11
N ASP A 316 14.32 7.85 16.05
CA ASP A 316 14.33 6.68 16.93
C ASP A 316 15.56 5.74 16.76
N GLY A 317 16.48 6.06 15.83
CA GLY A 317 17.79 5.42 15.73
C GLY A 317 17.81 3.96 15.23
N ARG A 318 16.66 3.37 14.88
CA ARG A 318 16.50 1.98 14.38
C ARG A 318 16.90 1.79 12.91
N TRP A 319 17.99 2.42 12.48
CA TRP A 319 18.41 2.42 11.06
C TRP A 319 18.92 1.06 10.56
N LYS A 320 19.50 0.24 11.45
CA LYS A 320 20.03 -1.10 11.08
C LYS A 320 18.95 -2.12 10.73
N SER A 321 17.68 -1.80 10.99
CA SER A 321 16.54 -2.69 10.82
C SER A 321 15.34 -1.99 10.17
N THR A 322 15.57 -0.81 9.59
CA THR A 322 14.51 -0.02 8.97
C THR A 322 13.94 -0.69 7.71
N PRO A 323 12.64 -0.55 7.43
CA PRO A 323 12.06 -0.88 6.13
C PRO A 323 12.77 -0.17 4.97
N LEU A 324 12.80 -0.77 3.78
CA LEU A 324 13.32 -0.10 2.58
C LEU A 324 12.19 0.58 1.81
N PRO A 325 12.29 1.90 1.55
CA PRO A 325 11.40 2.56 0.62
C PRO A 325 11.76 2.21 -0.83
N GLN A 326 10.79 2.36 -1.74
CA GLN A 326 10.98 2.12 -3.18
C GLN A 326 11.70 3.30 -3.83
N VAL A 327 13.03 3.25 -3.82
CA VAL A 327 13.89 4.30 -4.39
C VAL A 327 14.30 3.93 -5.82
N HIS A 328 13.74 4.64 -6.80
CA HIS A 328 13.99 4.35 -8.22
C HIS A 328 15.37 4.78 -8.70
N SER A 329 15.89 5.89 -8.17
CA SER A 329 17.18 6.45 -8.55
C SER A 329 17.78 7.34 -7.44
N GLU A 330 19.03 7.74 -7.61
CA GLU A 330 19.74 8.64 -6.72
C GLU A 330 19.05 10.00 -6.58
N GLU A 331 18.52 10.56 -7.67
CA GLU A 331 17.75 11.81 -7.66
C GLU A 331 16.50 11.67 -6.78
N VAL A 332 15.82 10.53 -6.86
CA VAL A 332 14.67 10.21 -6.00
C VAL A 332 15.10 10.05 -4.53
N PHE A 333 16.29 9.51 -4.27
CA PHE A 333 16.86 9.45 -2.92
C PHE A 333 17.11 10.85 -2.33
N GLN A 334 17.66 11.78 -3.13
CA GLN A 334 17.90 13.16 -2.69
C GLN A 334 16.60 13.86 -2.27
N VAL A 335 15.50 13.63 -2.98
CA VAL A 335 14.17 14.10 -2.60
C VAL A 335 13.74 13.50 -1.25
N LEU A 336 13.87 12.19 -1.08
CA LEU A 336 13.50 11.52 0.18
C LEU A 336 14.32 12.01 1.38
N ARG A 337 15.59 12.36 1.16
CA ARG A 337 16.42 13.00 2.19
C ARG A 337 15.86 14.35 2.62
N LYS A 338 15.32 15.16 1.71
CA LYS A 338 14.68 16.44 2.04
C LYS A 338 13.39 16.26 2.83
N PHE A 339 12.61 15.22 2.52
CA PHE A 339 11.45 14.83 3.35
C PHE A 339 11.87 14.40 4.76
N ALA A 340 12.92 13.59 4.90
CA ALA A 340 13.42 13.16 6.20
C ALA A 340 13.94 14.34 7.04
N ALA A 341 14.55 15.33 6.38
CA ALA A 341 15.06 16.55 7.02
C ALA A 341 13.97 17.58 7.37
N ALA A 342 12.70 17.34 7.03
CA ALA A 342 11.62 18.26 7.36
C ALA A 342 11.47 18.40 8.88
N ALA A 343 11.69 19.61 9.39
CA ALA A 343 11.83 19.87 10.83
C ALA A 343 10.53 19.70 11.62
N ILE A 344 9.37 19.91 10.98
CA ILE A 344 8.05 19.85 11.62
C ILE A 344 7.15 18.96 10.79
N THR A 345 6.58 17.96 11.47
CA THR A 345 5.51 17.10 10.95
C THR A 345 4.19 17.45 11.63
N LEU A 346 3.08 16.94 11.11
CA LEU A 346 1.78 17.04 11.77
C LEU A 346 1.79 16.42 13.18
N GLU A 347 2.57 15.36 13.41
CA GLU A 347 2.74 14.75 14.73
C GLU A 347 3.38 15.69 15.75
N SER A 348 4.41 16.44 15.33
CA SER A 348 5.13 17.40 16.18
C SER A 348 4.51 18.79 16.20
N SER A 349 3.40 18.99 15.48
CA SER A 349 2.72 20.29 15.40
C SER A 349 2.08 20.66 16.74
N PRO A 350 2.07 21.94 17.15
CA PRO A 350 1.31 22.39 18.31
C PRO A 350 -0.22 22.38 18.07
N ILE A 351 -0.65 22.13 16.83
CA ILE A 351 -2.05 22.10 16.43
C ILE A 351 -2.62 20.70 16.66
N ASP A 352 -3.82 20.64 17.23
CA ASP A 352 -4.48 19.38 17.55
C ASP A 352 -5.21 18.81 16.35
N TYR A 353 -4.68 17.72 15.82
CA TYR A 353 -5.30 16.92 14.75
C TYR A 353 -5.92 15.64 15.29
N VAL A 354 -7.01 15.21 14.67
CA VAL A 354 -7.69 13.94 14.98
C VAL A 354 -8.09 13.26 13.69
N VAL A 355 -7.73 11.99 13.56
CA VAL A 355 -8.17 11.14 12.45
C VAL A 355 -9.27 10.20 12.92
N THR A 356 -10.36 10.10 12.18
CA THR A 356 -11.46 9.19 12.52
C THR A 356 -12.12 8.61 11.27
N ASP A 357 -12.68 7.42 11.43
CA ASP A 357 -13.83 6.95 10.67
C ASP A 357 -15.11 7.20 11.48
N PHE A 358 -16.27 7.30 10.83
CA PHE A 358 -17.55 7.45 11.54
C PHE A 358 -18.24 6.09 11.71
N PHE A 359 -18.50 5.39 10.61
CA PHE A 359 -19.31 4.18 10.61
C PHE A 359 -18.57 3.00 9.97
N HIS A 360 -18.32 1.94 10.74
CA HIS A 360 -17.89 0.67 10.16
C HIS A 360 -19.04 0.07 9.34
N GLU A 361 -18.92 0.03 8.02
CA GLU A 361 -20.02 -0.15 7.05
C GLU A 361 -20.97 -1.29 7.44
N SER A 362 -20.42 -2.49 7.67
CA SER A 362 -21.20 -3.67 8.04
C SER A 362 -21.66 -3.68 9.50
N GLY A 363 -20.94 -2.97 10.37
CA GLY A 363 -21.20 -2.94 11.82
C GLY A 363 -22.30 -1.95 12.16
N ALA A 364 -22.23 -0.76 11.58
CA ALA A 364 -23.19 0.33 11.77
C ALA A 364 -24.58 -0.04 11.26
N GLN A 365 -24.68 -0.75 10.13
CA GLN A 365 -25.94 -1.30 9.64
C GLN A 365 -26.58 -2.28 10.64
N LYS A 366 -25.79 -3.22 11.19
CA LYS A 366 -26.27 -4.17 12.21
C LYS A 366 -26.70 -3.47 13.51
N LYS A 367 -26.02 -2.38 13.87
CA LYS A 367 -26.36 -1.58 15.05
C LYS A 367 -27.60 -0.70 14.83
N GLY A 368 -28.02 -0.46 13.58
CA GLY A 368 -29.08 0.48 13.24
C GLY A 368 -28.63 1.95 13.33
N GLU A 369 -27.36 2.22 13.03
CA GLU A 369 -26.81 3.59 12.96
C GLU A 369 -27.00 4.17 11.55
N ILE A 370 -26.87 3.34 10.51
CA ILE A 370 -27.09 3.71 9.12
C ILE A 370 -27.87 2.59 8.42
N ALA A 371 -28.60 2.92 7.36
CA ALA A 371 -29.28 1.96 6.50
C ALA A 371 -28.81 2.15 5.05
N ARG A 372 -28.72 1.04 4.30
CA ARG A 372 -28.37 1.08 2.89
C ARG A 372 -29.64 1.27 2.05
N ASP A 373 -29.71 2.39 1.35
CA ASP A 373 -30.77 2.77 0.43
C ASP A 373 -30.10 3.03 -0.92
N ASP A 374 -30.08 2.02 -1.80
CA ASP A 374 -29.45 2.06 -3.12
C ASP A 374 -30.46 1.86 -4.28
N ASN A 375 -31.75 1.83 -3.96
CA ASN A 375 -32.84 1.77 -4.93
C ASN A 375 -34.18 2.30 -4.35
N PRO A 376 -34.49 3.61 -4.50
CA PRO A 376 -33.59 4.62 -5.02
C PRO A 376 -32.45 4.94 -4.04
N SER A 377 -31.32 5.44 -4.55
CA SER A 377 -30.27 6.01 -3.72
C SER A 377 -30.81 7.18 -2.91
N TYR A 378 -30.36 7.31 -1.66
CA TYR A 378 -30.81 8.36 -0.76
C TYR A 378 -30.36 9.75 -1.25
N GLN A 379 -31.29 10.71 -1.22
CA GLN A 379 -31.03 12.12 -1.52
C GLN A 379 -31.08 12.92 -0.20
N PRO A 380 -29.92 13.35 0.32
CA PRO A 380 -29.86 14.22 1.49
C PRO A 380 -30.54 15.57 1.23
N THR A 381 -31.21 16.12 2.25
CA THR A 381 -31.79 17.47 2.24
C THR A 381 -31.01 18.48 3.08
N LYS A 382 -30.02 18.00 3.86
CA LYS A 382 -29.13 18.82 4.69
C LYS A 382 -27.76 18.17 4.82
N PRO A 383 -26.69 18.95 5.10
CA PRO A 383 -25.33 18.42 5.25
C PRO A 383 -25.19 17.26 6.26
N ASP A 384 -25.90 17.31 7.38
CA ASP A 384 -25.88 16.28 8.44
C ASP A 384 -26.35 14.89 7.98
N ASP A 385 -27.03 14.82 6.83
CA ASP A 385 -27.59 13.58 6.30
C ASP A 385 -26.67 12.92 5.27
N VAL A 386 -25.58 13.58 4.89
CA VAL A 386 -24.63 13.09 3.90
C VAL A 386 -23.70 12.04 4.54
N ILE A 387 -23.72 10.83 3.98
CA ILE A 387 -22.81 9.74 4.33
C ILE A 387 -21.94 9.42 3.11
N LEU A 388 -20.68 9.85 3.17
CA LEU A 388 -19.74 9.74 2.07
C LEU A 388 -19.19 8.31 1.88
N THR A 389 -18.94 7.99 0.61
CA THR A 389 -18.14 6.85 0.16
C THR A 389 -17.05 7.36 -0.78
N GLY A 390 -16.05 6.51 -1.07
CA GLY A 390 -14.86 6.91 -1.84
C GLY A 390 -15.11 7.65 -3.16
N PRO A 391 -16.11 7.28 -4.00
CA PRO A 391 -16.40 7.96 -5.26
C PRO A 391 -16.81 9.44 -5.15
N HIS A 392 -17.37 9.90 -4.03
CA HIS A 392 -17.95 11.24 -3.97
C HIS A 392 -16.94 12.38 -4.08
N PHE A 393 -15.67 12.13 -3.76
CA PHE A 393 -14.63 13.14 -3.75
C PHE A 393 -13.35 12.65 -4.47
N TYR A 394 -12.54 13.62 -4.90
CA TYR A 394 -11.23 13.44 -5.50
C TYR A 394 -10.30 14.58 -5.05
N VAL A 395 -9.09 14.68 -5.64
CA VAL A 395 -8.08 15.68 -5.21
C VAL A 395 -8.64 17.10 -5.28
N SER A 396 -8.73 17.73 -4.11
CA SER A 396 -9.33 19.05 -3.87
C SER A 396 -10.69 19.24 -4.56
N ASN A 397 -11.48 18.16 -4.64
CA ASN A 397 -12.82 18.18 -5.21
C ASN A 397 -13.79 17.39 -4.32
N PRO A 398 -14.55 18.06 -3.42
CA PRO A 398 -15.54 17.40 -2.59
C PRO A 398 -16.82 16.99 -3.35
N CYS A 399 -17.00 17.44 -4.60
CA CYS A 399 -18.15 17.15 -5.46
C CYS A 399 -17.68 16.47 -6.76
N TYR A 400 -17.03 15.31 -6.65
CA TYR A 400 -16.46 14.60 -7.80
C TYR A 400 -17.47 13.73 -8.53
N GLN A 401 -18.18 12.87 -7.80
CA GLN A 401 -19.22 12.00 -8.36
C GLN A 401 -20.43 11.94 -7.42
N THR A 402 -21.58 11.59 -7.99
CA THR A 402 -22.82 11.34 -7.25
C THR A 402 -23.31 9.92 -7.52
N ALA A 403 -23.93 9.26 -6.53
CA ALA A 403 -24.52 7.95 -6.76
C ALA A 403 -25.63 8.05 -7.81
N ARG A 404 -25.79 7.01 -8.63
CA ARG A 404 -26.94 6.86 -9.53
C ARG A 404 -28.24 6.70 -8.77
N GLU A 405 -29.38 6.94 -9.40
CA GLU A 405 -30.68 6.72 -8.77
C GLU A 405 -30.83 5.26 -8.34
N VAL A 406 -30.26 4.34 -9.11
CA VAL A 406 -30.20 2.91 -8.80
C VAL A 406 -28.74 2.48 -8.75
N ALA A 407 -28.24 2.16 -7.56
CA ALA A 407 -26.83 1.85 -7.32
C ALA A 407 -26.60 0.36 -7.02
N LYS A 408 -26.72 -0.48 -8.05
CA LYS A 408 -26.54 -1.95 -7.93
C LYS A 408 -25.07 -2.38 -7.89
N GLU A 409 -24.20 -1.64 -8.55
CA GLU A 409 -22.79 -2.00 -8.70
C GLU A 409 -21.88 -1.00 -8.01
N LYS A 410 -20.63 -1.40 -7.77
CA LYS A 410 -19.60 -0.50 -7.20
C LYS A 410 -19.30 0.70 -8.10
N ALA A 411 -19.61 0.61 -9.39
CA ALA A 411 -19.37 1.63 -10.40
C ALA A 411 -20.61 2.50 -10.70
N SER A 412 -21.70 2.37 -9.92
CA SER A 412 -22.95 3.13 -10.13
C SER A 412 -22.85 4.58 -9.63
N TYR A 413 -21.90 5.33 -10.19
CA TYR A 413 -21.64 6.74 -9.90
C TYR A 413 -21.41 7.50 -11.21
N ASP A 414 -21.88 8.74 -11.27
CA ASP A 414 -21.69 9.62 -12.42
C ASP A 414 -20.88 10.85 -12.02
N ALA A 415 -19.98 11.29 -12.92
CA ALA A 415 -19.15 12.48 -12.72
C ALA A 415 -19.98 13.76 -12.79
N LEU A 416 -19.64 14.73 -11.93
CA LEU A 416 -20.34 16.01 -11.85
C LEU A 416 -19.63 17.07 -12.69
N ASP A 417 -20.42 17.91 -13.39
CA ASP A 417 -19.91 19.14 -14.00
C ASP A 417 -19.99 20.28 -12.99
N LEU A 418 -18.83 20.80 -12.59
CA LEU A 418 -18.74 21.88 -11.62
C LEU A 418 -19.25 23.22 -12.18
N THR A 419 -19.27 23.40 -13.50
CA THR A 419 -19.80 24.59 -14.18
C THR A 419 -21.33 24.61 -14.25
N GLU A 420 -21.99 23.50 -13.93
CA GLU A 420 -23.45 23.38 -13.88
C GLU A 420 -23.96 23.01 -12.46
N LEU A 421 -23.05 22.89 -11.50
CA LEU A 421 -23.35 22.42 -10.14
C LEU A 421 -24.14 23.49 -9.35
N PRO A 422 -25.36 23.18 -8.85
CA PRO A 422 -26.14 24.10 -8.03
C PRO A 422 -25.42 24.56 -6.76
N GLU A 423 -25.74 25.76 -6.27
CA GLU A 423 -25.15 26.29 -5.03
C GLU A 423 -25.46 25.40 -3.81
N ASP A 424 -26.66 24.86 -3.72
CA ASP A 424 -27.18 24.05 -2.60
C ASP A 424 -26.98 22.53 -2.81
N PHE A 425 -26.10 22.14 -3.74
CA PHE A 425 -25.92 20.76 -4.13
C PHE A 425 -25.46 19.87 -2.95
N LEU A 426 -26.14 18.73 -2.79
CA LEU A 426 -25.71 17.62 -1.92
C LEU A 426 -25.69 16.32 -2.75
N PRO A 427 -24.61 15.50 -2.66
CA PRO A 427 -24.49 14.28 -3.44
C PRO A 427 -25.51 13.22 -2.98
N ARG A 428 -26.04 12.44 -3.93
CA ARG A 428 -26.81 11.22 -3.62
C ARG A 428 -25.88 10.21 -2.97
N THR A 429 -26.37 9.53 -1.95
CA THR A 429 -25.61 8.54 -1.18
C THR A 429 -26.33 7.20 -1.16
N VAL A 430 -25.59 6.10 -1.12
CA VAL A 430 -26.18 4.74 -0.98
C VAL A 430 -26.52 4.38 0.46
N TYR A 431 -26.23 5.27 1.41
CA TYR A 431 -26.57 5.13 2.82
C TYR A 431 -27.37 6.33 3.28
N ARG A 432 -28.32 6.08 4.17
CA ARG A 432 -29.07 7.10 4.89
C ARG A 432 -28.84 7.02 6.40
N PRO A 433 -29.01 8.13 7.14
CA PRO A 433 -28.97 8.13 8.59
C PRO A 433 -30.08 7.25 9.22
N GLY A 434 -29.74 6.61 10.33
CA GLY A 434 -30.69 5.83 11.13
C GLY A 434 -30.91 4.40 10.63
N ASP A 435 -31.75 3.65 11.34
CA ASP A 435 -32.07 2.27 11.00
C ASP A 435 -33.11 2.15 9.87
N THR A 436 -33.45 0.92 9.47
CA THR A 436 -34.41 0.66 8.38
C THR A 436 -35.82 1.21 8.65
N SER A 437 -36.19 1.49 9.90
CA SER A 437 -37.46 2.13 10.28
C SER A 437 -37.41 3.66 10.26
N GLY A 438 -36.21 4.25 10.17
CA GLY A 438 -35.99 5.69 10.19
C GLY A 438 -35.60 6.25 11.56
N ASP A 439 -35.38 5.41 12.57
CA ASP A 439 -34.91 5.87 13.89
C ASP A 439 -33.45 6.32 13.82
N ARG A 440 -33.22 7.60 14.11
CA ARG A 440 -31.91 8.27 14.07
C ARG A 440 -31.22 8.34 15.43
N THR A 441 -31.83 7.84 16.51
CA THR A 441 -31.31 7.97 17.88
C THR A 441 -29.88 7.46 18.01
N LYS A 442 -29.59 6.29 17.42
CA LYS A 442 -28.24 5.68 17.48
C LYS A 442 -27.24 6.44 16.62
N PHE A 443 -27.65 6.89 15.43
CA PHE A 443 -26.84 7.73 14.55
C PHE A 443 -26.38 8.99 15.28
N GLU A 444 -27.32 9.75 15.84
CA GLU A 444 -27.05 11.01 16.53
C GLU A 444 -26.18 10.83 17.77
N ARG A 445 -26.40 9.76 18.53
CA ARG A 445 -25.55 9.41 19.67
C ARG A 445 -24.10 9.16 19.26
N THR A 446 -23.89 8.45 18.15
CA THR A 446 -22.54 8.23 17.62
C THR A 446 -21.90 9.56 17.24
N LEU A 447 -22.61 10.43 16.50
CA LEU A 447 -22.09 11.75 16.11
C LEU A 447 -21.66 12.61 17.30
N ARG A 448 -22.43 12.61 18.39
CA ARG A 448 -22.11 13.35 19.62
C ARG A 448 -20.91 12.78 20.40
N SER A 449 -20.44 11.57 20.06
CA SER A 449 -19.35 10.90 20.78
C SER A 449 -18.00 10.96 20.05
N VAL A 450 -18.02 11.03 18.71
CA VAL A 450 -16.80 10.98 17.90
C VAL A 450 -16.03 12.31 18.04
N GLY A 451 -14.78 12.23 18.50
CA GLY A 451 -13.89 13.39 18.69
C GLY A 451 -14.01 14.09 20.05
N VAL A 452 -15.03 13.81 20.87
CA VAL A 452 -15.19 14.51 22.17
C VAL A 452 -14.08 14.17 23.17
N ASN A 453 -13.68 12.90 23.25
CA ASN A 453 -12.58 12.46 24.12
C ASN A 453 -11.19 12.67 23.50
N SER A 454 -11.11 13.40 22.39
CA SER A 454 -9.85 13.75 21.74
C SER A 454 -9.35 15.12 22.22
N LYS A 455 -8.19 15.53 21.73
CA LYS A 455 -7.63 16.86 22.00
C LYS A 455 -8.52 18.02 21.51
N LEU A 456 -9.45 17.77 20.58
CA LEU A 456 -10.39 18.78 20.09
C LEU A 456 -11.45 19.20 21.12
N GLY A 457 -11.77 18.34 22.10
CA GLY A 457 -12.74 18.63 23.17
C GLY A 457 -14.20 18.84 22.74
N ARG A 458 -14.53 18.64 21.45
CA ARG A 458 -15.89 18.77 20.87
C ARG A 458 -16.14 17.75 19.76
N PRO A 459 -17.41 17.47 19.40
CA PRO A 459 -17.72 16.55 18.31
C PRO A 459 -17.09 17.00 16.99
N ILE A 460 -16.32 16.12 16.35
CA ILE A 460 -15.61 16.44 15.10
C ILE A 460 -16.57 16.74 13.95
N VAL A 461 -17.82 16.23 14.02
CA VAL A 461 -18.88 16.43 13.02
C VAL A 461 -19.30 17.90 12.89
N GLU A 462 -19.07 18.71 13.93
CA GLU A 462 -19.44 20.13 13.95
C GLU A 462 -18.46 21.02 13.18
N LEU A 463 -17.33 20.47 12.71
CA LEU A 463 -16.22 21.22 12.11
C LEU A 463 -16.14 21.03 10.59
N PRO A 464 -15.53 21.93 9.83
CA PRO A 464 -14.96 21.55 8.54
C PRO A 464 -13.92 20.45 8.73
N ARG A 465 -13.80 19.52 7.77
CA ARG A 465 -12.88 18.38 7.85
C ARG A 465 -12.18 18.15 6.51
N ILE A 466 -11.02 17.51 6.53
CA ILE A 466 -10.46 16.87 5.34
C ILE A 466 -11.06 15.49 5.24
N VAL A 467 -11.47 15.08 4.05
CA VAL A 467 -11.85 13.72 3.73
C VAL A 467 -10.79 13.10 2.82
N TYR A 468 -10.44 11.83 3.04
CA TYR A 468 -9.55 11.08 2.16
C TYR A 468 -9.89 9.58 2.15
N ARG A 469 -9.45 8.86 1.12
CA ARG A 469 -9.66 7.41 1.02
C ARG A 469 -8.64 6.69 1.88
N ARG A 470 -9.10 5.79 2.75
CA ARG A 470 -8.22 4.96 3.57
C ARG A 470 -7.33 4.05 2.71
N ARG A 471 -7.93 3.35 1.75
CA ARG A 471 -7.19 2.48 0.81
C ARG A 471 -6.90 3.23 -0.49
N VAL A 472 -5.62 3.34 -0.83
CA VAL A 472 -5.15 4.17 -1.94
C VAL A 472 -4.37 3.35 -2.98
N PRO A 473 -4.45 3.71 -4.27
CA PRO A 473 -3.61 3.09 -5.29
C PRO A 473 -2.20 3.71 -5.29
N ILE A 474 -1.17 2.87 -5.14
CA ILE A 474 0.24 3.31 -5.18
C ILE A 474 0.85 3.35 -6.61
N SER A 475 0.04 3.06 -7.63
CA SER A 475 0.44 3.08 -9.05
C SER A 475 -0.60 3.73 -9.97
N GLY A 476 -1.63 4.35 -9.38
CA GLY A 476 -2.70 5.03 -10.12
C GLY A 476 -2.30 6.42 -10.60
N GLU A 477 -3.28 7.18 -11.07
CA GLU A 477 -3.11 8.60 -11.41
C GLU A 477 -2.68 9.41 -10.18
N ARG A 478 -3.43 9.31 -9.08
CA ARG A 478 -3.20 10.00 -7.79
C ARG A 478 -3.21 9.00 -6.63
N THR A 479 -2.69 9.37 -5.45
CA THR A 479 -2.68 8.51 -4.25
C THR A 479 -3.70 8.95 -3.20
N LEU A 480 -3.53 10.12 -2.57
CA LEU A 480 -4.28 10.53 -1.37
C LEU A 480 -5.72 11.01 -1.61
N THR A 481 -5.99 11.63 -2.76
CA THR A 481 -7.33 12.17 -3.12
C THR A 481 -8.04 12.94 -1.99
N PRO A 482 -7.39 13.92 -1.34
CA PRO A 482 -8.00 14.67 -0.23
C PRO A 482 -9.02 15.70 -0.74
N ALA A 483 -10.01 16.06 0.06
CA ALA A 483 -10.87 17.22 -0.18
C ALA A 483 -11.33 17.85 1.15
N LEU A 484 -11.64 19.15 1.17
CA LEU A 484 -12.32 19.79 2.30
C LEU A 484 -13.82 19.57 2.19
N VAL A 485 -14.43 19.09 3.27
CA VAL A 485 -15.88 18.91 3.38
C VAL A 485 -16.43 19.80 4.49
N PRO A 486 -17.69 20.26 4.35
CA PRO A 486 -18.31 21.14 5.34
C PRO A 486 -18.65 20.37 6.62
N SER A 487 -19.11 21.07 7.65
CA SER A 487 -19.68 20.44 8.85
C SER A 487 -20.90 19.59 8.50
N GLY A 488 -21.23 18.62 9.36
CA GLY A 488 -22.34 17.68 9.16
C GLY A 488 -22.01 16.44 8.33
N PHE A 489 -21.13 16.53 7.32
CA PHE A 489 -20.80 15.40 6.46
C PHE A 489 -20.11 14.26 7.23
N THR A 490 -20.60 13.03 7.07
CA THR A 490 -20.06 11.81 7.69
C THR A 490 -19.64 10.81 6.61
N GLY A 491 -19.19 9.60 6.99
CA GLY A 491 -18.81 8.57 6.01
C GLY A 491 -18.64 7.18 6.61
N VAL A 492 -18.37 6.21 5.75
CA VAL A 492 -18.08 4.82 6.15
C VAL A 492 -16.57 4.56 6.29
N ASP A 493 -16.15 3.47 6.94
CA ASP A 493 -14.76 3.10 7.27
C ASP A 493 -13.78 2.94 6.08
N THR A 494 -14.26 3.06 4.85
CA THR A 494 -13.42 3.19 3.65
C THR A 494 -12.91 4.62 3.42
N VAL A 495 -13.47 5.58 4.15
CA VAL A 495 -13.22 7.01 4.08
C VAL A 495 -12.86 7.51 5.47
N HIS A 496 -11.74 8.21 5.58
CA HIS A 496 -11.27 8.80 6.83
C HIS A 496 -11.43 10.31 6.80
N PHE A 497 -11.58 10.88 7.99
CA PHE A 497 -11.74 12.30 8.22
C PHE A 497 -10.62 12.82 9.11
N ILE A 498 -10.09 13.99 8.78
CA ILE A 498 -9.15 14.74 9.62
C ILE A 498 -9.90 15.98 10.13
N GLY A 499 -9.97 16.10 11.44
CA GLY A 499 -10.41 17.30 12.14
C GLY A 499 -9.22 18.02 12.74
N CYS A 500 -9.34 19.33 12.85
CA CYS A 500 -8.27 20.21 13.31
C CYS A 500 -8.86 21.27 14.26
N SER A 501 -8.10 21.70 15.26
CA SER A 501 -8.48 22.84 16.11
C SER A 501 -8.38 24.19 15.39
N ASP A 502 -7.60 24.27 14.31
CA ASP A 502 -7.38 25.45 13.46
C ASP A 502 -7.85 25.18 12.01
N THR A 503 -8.85 25.94 11.55
CA THR A 503 -9.44 25.79 10.22
C THR A 503 -8.50 26.23 9.09
N ALA A 504 -7.59 27.18 9.33
CA ALA A 504 -6.60 27.58 8.33
C ALA A 504 -5.53 26.50 8.17
N ALA A 505 -5.08 25.89 9.26
CA ALA A 505 -4.16 24.76 9.22
C ALA A 505 -4.79 23.52 8.57
N LEU A 506 -6.11 23.33 8.74
CA LEU A 506 -6.87 22.31 8.01
C LEU A 506 -6.80 22.54 6.48
N ALA A 507 -7.03 23.78 6.03
CA ALA A 507 -6.94 24.13 4.62
C ALA A 507 -5.51 23.96 4.07
N GLU A 508 -4.49 24.37 4.83
CA GLU A 508 -3.08 24.16 4.46
C GLU A 508 -2.76 22.67 4.31
N THR A 509 -3.21 21.86 5.27
CA THR A 509 -2.99 20.41 5.26
C THR A 509 -3.67 19.78 4.04
N CYS A 510 -4.90 20.18 3.71
CA CYS A 510 -5.58 19.68 2.52
C CYS A 510 -4.86 20.05 1.21
N GLY A 511 -4.36 21.28 1.11
CA GLY A 511 -3.58 21.74 -0.04
C GLY A 511 -2.27 20.95 -0.18
N THR A 512 -1.56 20.78 0.93
CA THR A 512 -0.33 19.99 1.00
C THR A 512 -0.55 18.54 0.58
N MET A 513 -1.60 17.88 1.11
CA MET A 513 -2.01 16.53 0.71
C MET A 513 -2.44 16.44 -0.76
N SER A 514 -2.87 17.56 -1.36
CA SER A 514 -3.28 17.61 -2.77
C SER A 514 -2.09 17.67 -3.73
N SER A 515 -0.88 17.90 -3.23
CA SER A 515 0.33 17.90 -4.05
C SER A 515 0.83 16.50 -4.41
N ILE A 516 1.38 16.35 -5.62
CA ILE A 516 2.06 15.12 -6.05
C ILE A 516 3.29 14.79 -5.18
N CYS A 517 3.87 15.78 -4.48
CA CYS A 517 4.98 15.58 -3.55
C CYS A 517 4.59 14.64 -2.40
N LEU A 518 3.38 14.79 -1.86
CA LEU A 518 2.87 13.95 -0.77
C LEU A 518 2.38 12.59 -1.28
N ASP A 519 1.80 12.56 -2.49
CA ASP A 519 1.51 11.30 -3.18
C ASP A 519 2.80 10.48 -3.38
N PHE A 520 3.91 11.13 -3.74
CA PHE A 520 5.22 10.52 -3.93
C PHE A 520 5.77 9.94 -2.63
N LEU A 521 5.73 10.70 -1.53
CA LEU A 521 6.21 10.24 -0.22
C LEU A 521 5.54 8.91 0.18
N LEU A 522 4.23 8.79 -0.02
CA LEU A 522 3.48 7.57 0.31
C LEU A 522 3.76 6.42 -0.66
N ARG A 523 3.93 6.71 -1.95
CA ARG A 523 4.36 5.71 -2.95
C ARG A 523 5.74 5.16 -2.62
N ALA A 524 6.68 6.03 -2.26
CA ALA A 524 8.03 5.63 -1.85
C ALA A 524 7.99 4.76 -0.58
N LYS A 525 7.14 5.09 0.40
CA LYS A 525 6.93 4.26 1.60
C LYS A 525 6.18 2.93 1.33
N GLY A 526 5.62 2.74 0.13
CA GLY A 526 4.85 1.55 -0.25
C GLY A 526 3.52 1.38 0.51
N LYS A 527 2.97 2.45 1.09
CA LYS A 527 1.78 2.38 1.96
C LYS A 527 0.49 2.55 1.16
N ALA A 528 -0.32 1.48 1.10
CA ALA A 528 -1.62 1.48 0.43
C ALA A 528 -2.83 1.55 1.38
N ASP A 529 -2.63 1.36 2.70
CA ASP A 529 -3.64 1.56 3.75
C ASP A 529 -3.19 2.76 4.59
N ILE A 530 -3.75 3.94 4.31
CA ILE A 530 -3.39 5.21 4.94
C ILE A 530 -4.21 5.35 6.22
N ARG A 531 -3.51 5.34 7.36
CA ARG A 531 -4.09 5.56 8.68
C ARG A 531 -3.47 6.78 9.33
N GLU A 532 -3.85 7.02 10.57
CA GLU A 532 -3.39 8.14 11.39
C GLU A 532 -1.86 8.31 11.38
N ALA A 533 -1.10 7.22 11.55
CA ALA A 533 0.37 7.28 11.54
C ALA A 533 0.94 7.81 10.22
N GLU A 534 0.40 7.37 9.07
CA GLU A 534 0.84 7.87 7.77
C GLU A 534 0.48 9.34 7.56
N ILE A 535 -0.65 9.81 8.09
CA ILE A 535 -1.05 11.23 8.06
C ILE A 535 -0.12 12.06 8.94
N PHE A 536 0.10 11.66 10.19
CA PHE A 536 0.87 12.45 11.14
C PHE A 536 2.36 12.54 10.80
N SER A 537 2.89 11.57 10.05
CA SER A 537 4.26 11.61 9.53
C SER A 537 4.50 12.63 8.39
N GLN A 538 3.47 13.37 7.95
CA GLN A 538 3.59 14.31 6.84
C GLN A 538 4.22 15.64 7.30
N PRO A 539 5.07 16.25 6.45
CA PRO A 539 5.66 17.55 6.73
C PRO A 539 4.60 18.66 6.70
N THR A 540 4.78 19.69 7.52
CA THR A 540 4.03 20.95 7.44
C THR A 540 4.72 21.93 6.51
N LEU A 541 4.00 22.94 5.99
CA LEU A 541 4.62 23.95 5.15
C LEU A 541 5.34 25.02 5.97
N SER A 542 6.31 25.68 5.33
CA SER A 542 6.84 26.95 5.84
C SER A 542 5.79 28.04 5.68
N LEU A 543 5.76 28.98 6.63
CA LEU A 543 4.79 30.08 6.70
C LEU A 543 4.73 30.92 5.42
N VAL A 544 5.84 31.04 4.69
CA VAL A 544 5.92 31.83 3.44
C VAL A 544 5.06 31.21 2.33
N TYR A 545 5.00 29.88 2.24
CA TYR A 545 4.28 29.16 1.20
C TYR A 545 2.85 28.79 1.62
N SER A 546 2.57 28.78 2.92
CA SER A 546 1.26 28.41 3.51
C SER A 546 0.09 29.20 2.90
N LYS A 547 0.15 30.54 2.90
CA LYS A 547 -0.99 31.38 2.49
C LYS A 547 -1.39 31.20 1.01
N PRO A 548 -0.46 31.22 0.04
CA PRO A 548 -0.79 30.93 -1.37
C PRO A 548 -1.41 29.54 -1.59
N VAL A 549 -0.95 28.52 -0.83
CA VAL A 549 -1.53 27.16 -0.88
C VAL A 549 -2.94 27.14 -0.29
N VAL A 550 -3.16 27.76 0.87
CA VAL A 550 -4.48 27.85 1.53
C VAL A 550 -5.51 28.49 0.59
N ARG A 551 -5.19 29.63 -0.03
CA ARG A 551 -6.12 30.37 -0.89
C ARG A 551 -6.55 29.57 -2.13
N ARG A 552 -5.60 28.90 -2.79
CA ARG A 552 -5.89 27.98 -3.91
C ARG A 552 -6.74 26.79 -3.45
N THR A 553 -6.43 26.25 -2.28
CA THR A 553 -7.17 25.13 -1.70
C THR A 553 -8.62 25.51 -1.38
N LEU A 554 -8.86 26.70 -0.83
CA LEU A 554 -10.22 27.21 -0.60
C LEU A 554 -11.01 27.31 -1.90
N ARG A 555 -10.44 27.95 -2.93
CA ARG A 555 -11.15 28.07 -4.21
C ARG A 555 -11.38 26.74 -4.89
N LEU A 556 -10.50 25.76 -4.72
CA LEU A 556 -10.71 24.41 -5.27
C LEU A 556 -11.82 23.64 -4.55
N ASN A 557 -12.00 23.83 -3.24
CA ASN A 557 -12.88 22.98 -2.43
C ASN A 557 -14.23 23.61 -2.07
N CYS A 558 -14.33 24.93 -1.89
CA CYS A 558 -15.56 25.59 -1.45
C CYS A 558 -16.60 25.69 -2.58
N LEU A 559 -17.11 24.55 -3.07
CA LEU A 559 -17.93 24.44 -4.29
C LEU A 559 -19.41 24.75 -4.10
N THR A 560 -19.91 24.62 -2.86
CA THR A 560 -21.33 24.75 -2.50
C THR A 560 -21.53 25.68 -1.31
N ASP A 561 -22.77 26.09 -1.10
CA ASP A 561 -23.20 26.97 -0.01
C ASP A 561 -22.89 26.41 1.39
N ALA A 562 -22.82 25.09 1.53
CA ALA A 562 -22.41 24.42 2.75
C ALA A 562 -20.98 24.81 3.18
N HIS A 563 -20.16 25.32 2.26
CA HIS A 563 -18.80 25.79 2.53
C HIS A 563 -18.73 27.29 2.91
N ARG A 564 -19.85 28.03 2.98
CA ARG A 564 -19.87 29.47 3.32
C ARG A 564 -19.09 29.77 4.60
N TYR A 565 -19.31 28.97 5.66
CA TYR A 565 -18.60 29.13 6.94
C TYR A 565 -17.08 28.93 6.79
N LEU A 566 -16.66 27.87 6.10
CA LEU A 566 -15.24 27.59 5.87
C LEU A 566 -14.56 28.71 5.08
N TRP A 567 -15.25 29.25 4.06
CA TRP A 567 -14.75 30.38 3.29
C TRP A 567 -14.55 31.61 4.17
N SER A 568 -15.59 32.07 4.87
CA SER A 568 -15.53 33.29 5.69
C SER A 568 -14.57 33.18 6.89
N GLU A 569 -14.32 31.97 7.37
CA GLU A 569 -13.41 31.72 8.50
C GLU A 569 -11.93 31.76 8.07
N VAL A 570 -11.60 31.31 6.85
CA VAL A 570 -10.21 31.09 6.43
C VAL A 570 -9.73 32.07 5.35
N ALA A 571 -10.63 32.53 4.48
CA ALA A 571 -10.27 33.51 3.46
C ALA A 571 -9.85 34.82 4.14
N ASP A 572 -8.72 35.36 3.70
CA ASP A 572 -8.14 36.59 4.23
C ASP A 572 -8.15 37.70 3.19
N ASP A 573 -8.11 38.97 3.60
CA ASP A 573 -8.21 40.14 2.71
C ASP A 573 -7.18 40.16 1.59
N ARG A 574 -6.01 39.54 1.80
CA ARG A 574 -4.95 39.46 0.80
C ARG A 574 -5.20 38.35 -0.23
N ILE A 575 -6.34 37.67 -0.20
CA ILE A 575 -6.73 36.76 -1.29
C ILE A 575 -6.90 37.50 -2.62
N THR A 576 -7.28 38.78 -2.57
CA THR A 576 -7.43 39.65 -3.74
C THR A 576 -6.11 40.06 -4.38
N THR A 577 -4.99 39.84 -3.70
CA THR A 577 -3.65 40.09 -4.24
C THR A 577 -3.02 38.84 -4.84
N GLU A 578 -3.73 37.70 -4.86
CA GLU A 578 -3.28 36.52 -5.58
C GLU A 578 -3.49 36.67 -7.08
N CYS A 579 -2.76 35.87 -7.84
CA CYS A 579 -3.01 35.66 -9.25
C CYS A 579 -2.51 34.26 -9.64
N PHE A 580 -2.93 33.79 -10.82
CA PHE A 580 -2.30 32.63 -11.45
C PHE A 580 -0.92 33.02 -11.98
N ALA A 581 0.00 32.06 -11.97
CA ALA A 581 1.34 32.24 -12.50
C ALA A 581 1.36 32.39 -14.03
N VAL A 582 0.33 31.88 -14.70
CA VAL A 582 0.12 31.98 -16.15
C VAL A 582 -0.94 33.02 -16.47
N SER A 583 -0.78 33.71 -17.59
CA SER A 583 -1.84 34.51 -18.22
C SER A 583 -2.38 33.76 -19.44
N SER A 584 -3.60 33.23 -19.34
CA SER A 584 -4.23 32.44 -20.41
C SER A 584 -5.70 32.82 -20.59
N PRO A 585 -6.20 32.92 -21.84
CA PRO A 585 -7.61 33.18 -22.09
C PRO A 585 -8.53 32.02 -21.64
N LEU A 586 -7.97 30.82 -21.39
CA LEU A 586 -8.71 29.66 -20.88
C LEU A 586 -9.07 29.81 -19.39
N LEU A 587 -8.49 30.79 -18.68
CA LEU A 587 -8.92 31.18 -17.34
C LEU A 587 -10.24 31.96 -17.43
N SER A 588 -11.34 31.25 -17.68
CA SER A 588 -12.65 31.83 -17.94
C SER A 588 -13.22 32.54 -16.71
N THR A 589 -13.73 33.75 -16.91
CA THR A 589 -14.46 34.53 -15.88
C THR A 589 -15.98 34.31 -15.93
N ASP A 590 -16.46 33.48 -16.86
CA ASP A 590 -17.88 33.18 -17.01
C ASP A 590 -18.42 32.39 -15.81
N PHE A 591 -17.59 31.50 -15.24
CA PHE A 591 -17.98 30.59 -14.16
C PHE A 591 -17.37 30.92 -12.80
N GLU A 592 -16.36 31.79 -12.77
CA GLU A 592 -15.56 32.09 -11.58
C GLU A 592 -15.06 33.54 -11.61
N LEU A 593 -14.84 34.14 -10.44
CA LEU A 593 -14.32 35.51 -10.34
C LEU A 593 -12.79 35.53 -10.52
N PRO A 594 -12.24 36.62 -11.10
CA PRO A 594 -10.83 36.97 -10.93
C PRO A 594 -10.46 37.08 -9.45
N TRP A 595 -9.17 36.97 -9.15
CA TRP A 595 -8.71 36.99 -7.76
C TRP A 595 -9.01 38.33 -7.09
N GLU A 596 -8.76 39.44 -7.79
CA GLU A 596 -8.98 40.82 -7.35
C GLU A 596 -10.44 41.15 -6.99
N ASP A 597 -11.40 40.41 -7.55
CA ASP A 597 -12.84 40.61 -7.36
C ASP A 597 -13.44 39.72 -6.25
N LEU A 598 -12.62 38.91 -5.57
CA LEU A 598 -13.09 38.02 -4.50
C LEU A 598 -13.41 38.80 -3.21
N ASP A 599 -14.52 38.43 -2.57
CA ASP A 599 -14.86 38.87 -1.22
C ASP A 599 -14.47 37.77 -0.21
N PRO A 600 -13.53 38.02 0.73
CA PRO A 600 -13.12 37.03 1.73
C PRO A 600 -14.23 36.73 2.75
N THR A 601 -15.21 37.60 2.92
CA THR A 601 -16.29 37.46 3.91
C THR A 601 -17.55 36.83 3.32
N VAL A 602 -17.74 36.90 2.00
CA VAL A 602 -18.94 36.42 1.32
C VAL A 602 -18.59 35.37 0.26
N TRP A 603 -19.17 34.18 0.41
CA TRP A 603 -19.13 33.16 -0.64
C TRP A 603 -20.30 33.31 -1.61
N SER A 604 -20.02 33.10 -2.90
CA SER A 604 -20.97 33.12 -4.02
C SER A 604 -20.70 31.94 -4.98
N TYR A 605 -21.62 31.69 -5.92
CA TYR A 605 -21.42 30.70 -6.98
C TYR A 605 -20.06 30.80 -7.68
N LYS A 606 -19.59 32.02 -7.98
CA LYS A 606 -18.34 32.28 -8.73
C LYS A 606 -17.08 32.35 -7.85
N THR A 607 -17.21 32.22 -6.54
CA THR A 607 -16.07 32.18 -5.61
C THR A 607 -15.09 31.02 -5.89
N PRO A 608 -15.55 29.75 -5.99
CA PRO A 608 -14.68 28.63 -6.29
C PRO A 608 -14.20 28.57 -7.74
N LEU A 609 -13.13 27.80 -7.98
CA LEU A 609 -12.66 27.42 -9.31
C LEU A 609 -13.50 26.25 -9.83
N ARG A 610 -14.19 26.46 -10.95
CA ARG A 610 -15.14 25.50 -11.53
C ARG A 610 -14.66 24.90 -12.85
N THR A 611 -13.93 25.67 -13.65
CA THR A 611 -13.44 25.17 -14.95
C THR A 611 -12.32 24.15 -14.77
N ASP A 612 -12.22 23.17 -15.67
CA ASP A 612 -11.19 22.14 -15.58
C ASP A 612 -9.78 22.76 -15.66
N PHE A 613 -9.60 23.76 -16.53
CA PHE A 613 -8.32 24.43 -16.75
C PHE A 613 -7.85 25.22 -15.52
N SER A 614 -8.69 26.06 -14.93
CA SER A 614 -8.29 26.84 -13.75
C SER A 614 -8.01 25.93 -12.54
N ARG A 615 -8.78 24.84 -12.39
CA ARG A 615 -8.54 23.83 -11.36
C ARG A 615 -7.23 23.09 -11.58
N ARG A 616 -6.92 22.71 -12.83
CA ARG A 616 -5.62 22.14 -13.21
C ARG A 616 -4.48 23.09 -12.83
N GLN A 617 -4.60 24.36 -13.18
CA GLN A 617 -3.59 25.37 -12.90
C GLN A 617 -3.37 25.58 -11.39
N ALA A 618 -4.44 25.67 -10.61
CA ALA A 618 -4.32 25.79 -9.15
C ALA A 618 -3.64 24.57 -8.51
N LEU A 619 -3.95 23.35 -8.96
CA LEU A 619 -3.28 22.13 -8.48
C LEU A 619 -1.80 22.10 -8.88
N LEU A 620 -1.47 22.54 -10.09
CA LEU A 620 -0.11 22.65 -10.58
C LEU A 620 0.72 23.65 -9.75
N GLU A 621 0.13 24.80 -9.43
CA GLU A 621 0.78 25.80 -8.59
C GLU A 621 0.94 25.32 -7.14
N ILE A 622 -0.02 24.57 -6.61
CA ILE A 622 0.13 23.88 -5.30
C ILE A 622 1.32 22.92 -5.33
N ASP A 623 1.52 22.15 -6.41
CA ASP A 623 2.69 21.27 -6.52
C ASP A 623 4.01 22.05 -6.41
N VAL A 624 4.11 23.18 -7.12
CA VAL A 624 5.31 24.04 -7.09
C VAL A 624 5.52 24.65 -5.71
N LEU A 625 4.49 25.23 -5.10
CA LEU A 625 4.56 25.84 -3.78
C LEU A 625 4.97 24.84 -2.70
N VAL A 626 4.39 23.64 -2.72
CA VAL A 626 4.74 22.57 -1.79
C VAL A 626 6.17 22.07 -2.03
N ALA A 627 6.58 21.91 -3.29
CA ALA A 627 7.96 21.53 -3.63
C ALA A 627 8.99 22.56 -3.13
N MET A 628 8.75 23.85 -3.35
CA MET A 628 9.59 24.94 -2.83
C MET A 628 9.64 24.94 -1.30
N SER A 629 8.50 24.73 -0.64
CA SER A 629 8.44 24.64 0.82
C SER A 629 9.24 23.47 1.40
N LEU A 630 9.34 22.38 0.65
CA LEU A 630 10.14 21.20 1.02
C LEU A 630 11.62 21.35 0.64
N GLY A 631 12.02 22.49 0.07
CA GLY A 631 13.38 22.74 -0.42
C GLY A 631 13.75 21.91 -1.65
N LEU A 632 12.77 21.42 -2.40
CA LEU A 632 13.03 20.71 -3.66
C LEU A 632 13.51 21.68 -4.74
N THR A 633 14.17 21.15 -5.76
CA THR A 633 14.43 21.91 -7.00
C THR A 633 13.35 21.63 -8.05
N LEU A 634 13.29 22.46 -9.09
CA LEU A 634 12.39 22.24 -10.22
C LEU A 634 12.64 20.89 -10.90
N GLU A 635 13.91 20.52 -11.08
CA GLU A 635 14.33 19.26 -11.69
C GLU A 635 13.90 18.05 -10.85
N GLU A 636 13.95 18.17 -9.52
CA GLU A 636 13.46 17.15 -8.60
C GLU A 636 11.94 16.98 -8.72
N LEU A 637 11.17 18.08 -8.75
CA LEU A 637 9.72 18.04 -8.95
C LEU A 637 9.34 17.39 -10.29
N GLN A 638 10.01 17.80 -11.38
CA GLN A 638 9.82 17.19 -12.69
C GLN A 638 10.21 15.70 -12.70
N THR A 639 11.27 15.33 -11.99
CA THR A 639 11.69 13.93 -11.84
C THR A 639 10.65 13.10 -11.10
N ILE A 640 10.06 13.64 -10.02
CA ILE A 640 8.95 13.00 -9.31
C ILE A 640 7.80 12.74 -10.29
N TYR A 641 7.34 13.75 -11.01
CA TYR A 641 6.25 13.64 -11.97
C TYR A 641 6.54 12.59 -13.07
N ARG A 642 7.72 12.69 -13.71
CA ARG A 642 8.12 11.81 -14.82
C ARG A 642 8.26 10.34 -14.40
N VAL A 643 8.89 10.09 -13.25
CA VAL A 643 9.21 8.74 -12.81
C VAL A 643 8.02 8.08 -12.12
N GLN A 644 7.35 8.79 -11.21
CA GLN A 644 6.42 8.16 -10.26
C GLN A 644 4.95 8.23 -10.70
N PHE A 645 4.63 9.07 -11.69
CA PHE A 645 3.25 9.31 -12.15
C PHE A 645 3.03 9.05 -13.65
N PRO A 646 3.43 7.88 -14.18
CA PRO A 646 3.29 7.59 -15.62
C PRO A 646 1.83 7.59 -16.11
N VAL A 647 0.89 7.17 -15.27
CA VAL A 647 -0.56 7.19 -15.60
C VAL A 647 -1.06 8.62 -15.69
N PHE A 648 -0.70 9.47 -14.72
CA PHE A 648 -1.08 10.88 -14.72
C PHE A 648 -0.49 11.61 -15.93
N ARG A 649 0.79 11.37 -16.23
CA ARG A 649 1.46 11.93 -17.40
C ARG A 649 0.80 11.51 -18.71
N GLN A 650 0.47 10.23 -18.85
CA GLN A 650 -0.22 9.72 -20.04
C GLN A 650 -1.58 10.42 -20.24
N TYR A 651 -2.31 10.66 -19.16
CA TYR A 651 -3.59 11.31 -19.22
C TYR A 651 -3.49 12.81 -19.54
N GLU A 652 -2.59 13.54 -18.89
CA GLU A 652 -2.34 14.96 -19.17
C GLU A 652 -1.92 15.19 -20.64
N LEU A 653 -1.07 14.33 -21.21
CA LEU A 653 -0.68 14.41 -22.63
C LEU A 653 -1.84 14.15 -23.61
N ALA A 654 -2.89 13.48 -23.15
CA ALA A 654 -4.09 13.19 -23.94
C ALA A 654 -5.22 14.20 -23.70
N ASP A 655 -5.13 15.02 -22.65
CA ASP A 655 -6.16 15.99 -22.32
C ASP A 655 -6.06 17.22 -23.24
N GLU A 656 -7.23 17.68 -23.68
CA GLU A 656 -7.41 18.86 -24.50
C GLU A 656 -8.45 19.76 -23.82
N TYR A 657 -8.24 21.07 -23.90
CA TYR A 657 -9.12 22.08 -23.31
C TYR A 657 -9.72 22.96 -24.40
N ASP A 658 -10.99 23.31 -24.24
CA ASP A 658 -11.68 24.24 -25.12
C ASP A 658 -11.41 25.70 -24.73
N GLN A 659 -11.88 26.66 -25.53
CA GLN A 659 -11.70 28.10 -25.27
C GLN A 659 -12.33 28.59 -23.95
N GLN A 660 -13.23 27.81 -23.35
CA GLN A 660 -13.88 28.15 -22.09
C GLN A 660 -13.21 27.44 -20.89
N GLY A 661 -12.05 26.81 -21.11
CA GLY A 661 -11.29 26.11 -20.08
C GLY A 661 -11.91 24.78 -19.66
N ARG A 662 -12.83 24.21 -20.46
CA ARG A 662 -13.43 22.89 -20.20
C ARG A 662 -12.60 21.80 -20.85
N ARG A 663 -12.39 20.70 -20.13
CA ARG A 663 -11.66 19.55 -20.67
C ARG A 663 -12.56 18.71 -21.55
N LEU A 664 -12.08 18.35 -22.73
CA LEU A 664 -12.79 17.44 -23.63
C LEU A 664 -12.77 16.03 -23.05
N PRO A 665 -13.94 15.36 -22.90
CA PRO A 665 -14.00 13.95 -22.55
C PRO A 665 -13.18 13.10 -23.52
N ASN A 666 -12.37 12.20 -22.99
CA ASN A 666 -11.57 11.33 -23.83
C ASN A 666 -11.57 9.87 -23.38
N THR A 667 -11.27 9.00 -24.33
CA THR A 667 -11.22 7.55 -24.12
C THR A 667 -10.00 7.08 -23.35
N ALA A 668 -8.95 7.90 -23.24
CA ALA A 668 -7.74 7.51 -22.52
C ALA A 668 -8.02 7.40 -21.02
N ARG A 669 -8.77 8.37 -20.47
CA ARG A 669 -9.29 8.36 -19.09
C ARG A 669 -10.57 7.53 -18.91
N LYS A 670 -11.18 7.08 -20.02
CA LYS A 670 -12.49 6.41 -20.06
C LYS A 670 -13.61 7.32 -19.53
N ASP A 671 -13.55 8.60 -19.92
CA ASP A 671 -14.59 9.56 -19.58
C ASP A 671 -15.92 9.20 -20.27
N ALA A 672 -17.03 9.47 -19.60
CA ALA A 672 -18.34 9.46 -20.25
C ALA A 672 -18.39 10.56 -21.32
N GLY A 673 -18.90 10.25 -22.52
CA GLY A 673 -18.88 11.16 -23.68
C GLY A 673 -17.61 11.06 -24.54
N GLY A 674 -16.57 10.34 -24.11
CA GLY A 674 -15.29 10.29 -24.84
C GLY A 674 -15.36 9.58 -26.19
N THR A 675 -16.30 8.64 -26.38
CA THR A 675 -16.51 7.96 -27.66
C THR A 675 -17.26 8.87 -28.64
N GLU A 676 -18.22 9.62 -28.09
CA GLU A 676 -19.08 10.57 -28.78
C GLU A 676 -18.26 11.77 -29.28
N VAL A 677 -17.38 12.33 -28.44
CA VAL A 677 -16.43 13.38 -28.85
C VAL A 677 -15.53 12.90 -29.98
N ARG A 678 -14.99 11.68 -29.88
CA ARG A 678 -14.15 11.12 -30.95
C ARG A 678 -14.92 10.95 -32.26
N ALA A 679 -16.16 10.48 -32.20
CA ALA A 679 -17.01 10.32 -33.38
C ALA A 679 -17.35 11.67 -34.02
N ALA A 680 -17.83 12.63 -33.22
CA ALA A 680 -18.17 13.98 -33.70
C ALA A 680 -16.97 14.68 -34.35
N ARG A 681 -15.78 14.54 -33.76
CA ARG A 681 -14.54 15.10 -34.30
C ARG A 681 -14.14 14.47 -35.64
N ALA A 682 -14.36 13.17 -35.81
CA ALA A 682 -14.10 12.49 -37.08
C ALA A 682 -15.02 12.96 -38.22
N GLU A 683 -16.22 13.44 -37.89
CA GLU A 683 -17.21 13.93 -38.86
C GLU A 683 -17.06 15.41 -39.18
N HIS A 684 -16.82 16.25 -38.16
CA HIS A 684 -16.88 17.72 -38.27
C HIS A 684 -15.52 18.43 -38.22
N GLY A 685 -14.43 17.72 -37.90
CA GLY A 685 -13.10 18.32 -37.73
C GLY A 685 -12.99 19.19 -36.47
N ASP A 686 -11.97 20.06 -36.46
CA ASP A 686 -11.56 20.85 -35.28
C ASP A 686 -11.86 22.36 -35.41
N GLU A 687 -12.51 22.79 -36.48
CA GLU A 687 -12.71 24.21 -36.79
C GLU A 687 -14.05 24.77 -36.29
N ALA A 688 -15.02 23.89 -35.97
CA ALA A 688 -16.35 24.28 -35.52
C ALA A 688 -16.64 23.76 -34.09
N PRO A 689 -17.53 24.42 -33.32
CA PRO A 689 -17.97 23.90 -32.03
C PRO A 689 -18.52 22.48 -32.12
N LEU A 690 -18.06 21.59 -31.24
CA LEU A 690 -18.49 20.19 -31.18
C LEU A 690 -19.60 20.03 -30.16
N THR A 691 -20.83 19.76 -30.62
CA THR A 691 -21.95 19.37 -29.75
C THR A 691 -22.10 17.86 -29.70
N VAL A 692 -22.04 17.30 -28.50
CA VAL A 692 -22.13 15.85 -28.25
C VAL A 692 -23.10 15.55 -27.12
N SER A 693 -23.79 14.42 -27.25
CA SER A 693 -24.74 13.94 -26.24
C SER A 693 -24.44 12.50 -25.85
N TRP A 694 -24.49 12.22 -24.55
CA TRP A 694 -24.36 10.86 -24.02
C TRP A 694 -25.30 10.64 -22.83
N THR A 695 -25.55 9.38 -22.50
CA THR A 695 -26.46 9.02 -21.40
C THR A 695 -25.72 8.83 -20.08
N ILE A 696 -26.34 9.29 -18.98
CA ILE A 696 -25.93 9.04 -17.60
C ILE A 696 -27.08 8.36 -16.82
N ASP A 697 -26.84 8.00 -15.56
CA ASP A 697 -27.82 7.35 -14.67
C ASP A 697 -28.51 6.13 -15.30
N GLU A 698 -27.70 5.23 -15.88
CA GLU A 698 -28.16 4.02 -16.61
C GLU A 698 -29.17 4.30 -17.74
N GLY A 699 -29.03 5.43 -18.43
CA GLY A 699 -29.88 5.78 -19.58
C GLY A 699 -31.08 6.65 -19.23
N LYS A 700 -31.26 7.02 -17.96
CA LYS A 700 -32.39 7.83 -17.51
C LYS A 700 -32.24 9.32 -17.83
N GLN A 701 -31.01 9.78 -18.01
CA GLN A 701 -30.71 11.18 -18.30
C GLN A 701 -29.75 11.29 -19.48
N THR A 702 -29.90 12.34 -20.27
CA THR A 702 -29.02 12.67 -21.39
C THR A 702 -28.32 13.98 -21.10
N VAL A 703 -26.99 13.96 -21.10
CA VAL A 703 -26.16 15.15 -21.04
C VAL A 703 -25.84 15.57 -22.46
N THR A 704 -26.01 16.85 -22.78
CA THR A 704 -25.61 17.44 -24.06
C THR A 704 -24.68 18.60 -23.79
N LYS A 705 -23.48 18.58 -24.37
CA LYS A 705 -22.47 19.63 -24.21
C LYS A 705 -21.93 20.10 -25.55
N THR A 706 -21.54 21.37 -25.59
CA THR A 706 -20.86 21.99 -26.72
C THR A 706 -19.48 22.45 -26.29
N PHE A 707 -18.45 22.08 -27.06
CA PHE A 707 -17.04 22.43 -26.82
C PHE A 707 -16.53 23.36 -27.94
N TYR A 708 -15.83 24.43 -27.57
CA TYR A 708 -15.46 25.51 -28.51
C TYR A 708 -13.97 25.50 -28.90
N PRO A 709 -13.61 25.37 -30.19
CA PRO A 709 -12.21 25.34 -30.65
C PRO A 709 -11.54 26.73 -30.62
N PRO A 710 -10.18 26.81 -30.68
CA PRO A 710 -9.25 25.70 -30.83
C PRO A 710 -9.12 24.89 -29.54
N TYR A 711 -8.81 23.61 -29.71
CA TYR A 711 -8.58 22.69 -28.59
C TYR A 711 -7.08 22.65 -28.27
N GLU A 712 -6.72 23.06 -27.06
CA GLU A 712 -5.33 23.24 -26.64
C GLU A 712 -4.85 22.11 -25.73
N ARG A 713 -3.57 21.72 -25.88
CA ARG A 713 -2.87 20.76 -25.03
C ARG A 713 -1.78 21.46 -24.24
N PHE A 714 -1.53 20.96 -23.04
CA PHE A 714 -0.56 21.56 -22.14
C PHE A 714 0.48 20.54 -21.69
N ASP A 715 1.75 20.98 -21.65
CA ASP A 715 2.83 20.20 -21.07
C ASP A 715 3.08 20.65 -19.63
N ARG A 716 2.69 19.79 -18.69
CA ARG A 716 2.85 20.05 -17.25
C ARG A 716 4.31 20.33 -16.85
N GLU A 717 5.30 19.73 -17.51
CA GLU A 717 6.70 20.04 -17.19
C GLU A 717 7.06 21.48 -17.57
N SER A 718 6.55 21.98 -18.71
CA SER A 718 6.67 23.38 -19.11
C SER A 718 5.95 24.33 -18.15
N ASP A 719 4.70 24.02 -17.82
CA ASP A 719 3.90 24.82 -16.89
C ASP A 719 4.55 24.87 -15.48
N TYR A 720 5.19 23.78 -15.04
CA TYR A 720 6.00 23.80 -13.83
C TYR A 720 7.15 24.81 -13.91
N ARG A 721 7.82 24.97 -15.07
CA ARG A 721 8.92 25.96 -15.20
C ARG A 721 8.39 27.38 -15.07
N GLU A 722 7.25 27.66 -15.71
CA GLU A 722 6.61 28.97 -15.67
C GLU A 722 6.14 29.32 -14.25
N ALA A 723 5.40 28.41 -13.60
CA ALA A 723 4.98 28.58 -12.22
C ALA A 723 6.17 28.71 -11.26
N TRP A 724 7.23 27.93 -11.47
CA TRP A 724 8.44 28.01 -10.65
C TRP A 724 9.14 29.37 -10.79
N ALA A 725 9.30 29.87 -12.01
CA ALA A 725 9.89 31.18 -12.25
C ALA A 725 9.08 32.29 -11.56
N PHE A 726 7.76 32.26 -11.74
CA PHE A 726 6.83 33.22 -11.13
C PHE A 726 6.95 33.25 -9.60
N PHE A 727 6.86 32.10 -8.94
CA PHE A 727 6.94 32.06 -7.48
C PHE A 727 8.34 32.35 -6.95
N SER A 728 9.40 31.99 -7.69
CA SER A 728 10.77 32.33 -7.31
C SER A 728 10.97 33.84 -7.27
N GLU A 729 10.45 34.58 -8.27
CA GLU A 729 10.48 36.04 -8.29
C GLU A 729 9.63 36.62 -7.16
N ARG A 730 8.41 36.11 -6.97
CA ARG A 730 7.48 36.58 -5.94
C ARG A 730 8.02 36.47 -4.52
N PHE A 731 8.78 35.43 -4.21
CA PHE A 731 9.34 35.22 -2.87
C PHE A 731 10.80 35.72 -2.71
N ALA A 732 11.43 36.16 -3.79
CA ALA A 732 12.72 36.85 -3.74
C ALA A 732 12.56 38.35 -3.42
N ALA A 733 11.40 38.92 -3.74
CA ALA A 733 10.97 40.28 -3.37
C ALA A 733 10.43 40.33 -1.93
#